data_AF-A0A3B1E917-F1
#
_entry.id   AF-A0A3B1E917-F1
#
_cell.length_a   1.000
_cell.length_b   1.000
_cell.length_c   1.000
_cell.angle_alpha   90.00
_cell.angle_beta   90.00
_cell.angle_gamma   90.00
#
_symmetry.space_group_name_H-M   'P 1'
#
loop_
_entity.id
_entity.type
_entity.pdbx_description
1 polymer ?
#
loop_
_entity_poly.entity_id
_entity_poly.type
_entity_poly.pdbx_seq_one_letter_code
_entity_poly.pdbx_strand_id
1 'polypeptide(L)'
;MKLTHRLAMTIAACGLATTAFAQDSVSPTGMLPGDALEVYDATEACNAYVVDAVDFTASWGTALRIAPVLKAPRMPASGFFNNLISAHAISHDLLTMADYPTQSYGYWTVPGAGINNLINDSAEWIPPTYGMDIMQFGVTLADFGTSLEGASYNGIHSAIINVDTADDSRLWVYRVSTAINGPTGAENNAQMGVGVIDANGNMHFRVDDFNLGGTDQITGQNIFRTRILDRTCGLLNTIGGTGGSDASDWLVVSSATTHVVPNAIPASIAGRPVYGGVNFDGLYGYEVSPGVVVYTPAHSQGATDNRGTNGASITPWFGGAGAVAAYALQGKTAGADTDAVSIWDVDASGNVVNPGALLTVPSAPTQGGSITDNNDGYVIGGPVGWDLDGYHSQTPYRGGSGSVALTVAPAGERLVASTAYDNAIGGGDNPSNAVVVGKHDTGTGTTTWTLAGYYDANTDTGKAIKDGPGGNTIGVMTGMFKVTGGAPLGPSISQPAFDCAGNVYFVAAVELFGDLGSDFDVALVRAVYNPAAFDYELELIAQSGDVHMGNNSATPYAITFIDLADSNSISSGSFFASNVMSDCWAGATQADLDGSTDPRAVGGVVLNARITYDTDGDGMFDNALDENYRSLLLITGTGAADPCSYADYNNNGTVNTQDFLAFLNDWNAGNTNADCNEDGAVNTLDFVCFLSQWANCR
;
A
#
# COMPACT_ATOMS: atom_id res chain seq x y z
N MET A 1 1.94 12.28 32.31
CA MET A 1 2.17 11.94 33.74
C MET A 1 2.06 10.43 33.86
N LYS A 2 3.17 9.76 34.20
CA LYS A 2 3.33 8.29 34.20
C LYS A 2 2.26 7.61 35.06
N LEU A 3 1.52 6.64 34.50
CA LEU A 3 0.61 5.80 35.28
C LEU A 3 1.29 4.45 35.56
N THR A 4 1.84 4.33 36.76
CA THR A 4 2.31 3.07 37.33
C THR A 4 1.13 2.30 37.91
N HIS A 5 0.84 1.10 37.41
CA HIS A 5 0.07 0.09 38.15
C HIS A 5 0.88 -1.21 38.23
N ARG A 6 1.13 -1.62 39.47
CA ARG A 6 1.82 -2.85 39.84
C ARG A 6 0.89 -4.04 39.64
N LEU A 7 1.32 -5.01 38.83
CA LEU A 7 0.80 -6.37 38.88
C LEU A 7 1.96 -7.33 39.16
N ALA A 8 1.92 -7.97 40.32
CA ALA A 8 2.81 -9.09 40.64
C ALA A 8 2.12 -10.37 40.17
N MET A 9 2.73 -11.12 39.25
CA MET A 9 2.26 -12.44 38.86
C MET A 9 3.38 -13.48 38.92
N THR A 10 3.00 -14.62 39.48
CA THR A 10 3.81 -15.79 39.79
C THR A 10 4.10 -16.59 38.53
N ILE A 11 5.38 -16.83 38.22
CA ILE A 11 5.81 -17.67 37.10
C ILE A 11 5.58 -19.14 37.47
N ALA A 12 4.59 -19.77 36.83
CA ALA A 12 4.48 -21.22 36.76
C ALA A 12 4.98 -21.67 35.38
N ALA A 13 6.07 -22.44 35.38
CA ALA A 13 6.70 -22.98 34.19
C ALA A 13 5.79 -24.04 33.53
N CYS A 14 5.22 -23.72 32.38
CA CYS A 14 4.74 -24.67 31.38
C CYS A 14 5.48 -24.37 30.07
N GLY A 15 5.99 -25.41 29.42
CA GLY A 15 6.81 -25.29 28.21
C GLY A 15 6.04 -24.59 27.10
N LEU A 16 6.55 -23.42 26.69
CA LEU A 16 6.02 -22.62 25.61
C LEU A 16 6.42 -23.28 24.28
N ALA A 17 5.43 -23.72 23.51
CA ALA A 17 5.60 -23.81 22.07
C ALA A 17 5.72 -22.36 21.57
N THR A 18 6.90 -21.97 21.09
CA THR A 18 7.16 -20.63 20.58
C THR A 18 6.55 -20.51 19.18
N THR A 19 5.63 -19.57 19.00
CA THR A 19 5.09 -19.16 17.70
C THR A 19 6.15 -18.44 16.89
N ALA A 20 5.95 -18.44 15.58
CA ALA A 20 6.97 -18.10 14.62
C ALA A 20 6.91 -16.64 14.15
N PHE A 21 8.08 -15.95 13.98
CA PHE A 21 8.28 -14.53 13.78
C PHE A 21 9.52 -14.11 12.80
N ALA A 22 9.51 -13.07 11.87
CA ALA A 22 10.70 -12.30 11.26
C ALA A 22 10.51 -10.83 10.61
N GLN A 23 11.44 -10.24 9.79
CA GLN A 23 11.85 -8.80 9.41
C GLN A 23 11.63 -7.58 10.30
N ASP A 24 10.75 -7.68 11.25
CA ASP A 24 10.83 -6.90 12.46
C ASP A 24 12.04 -7.43 13.26
N SER A 25 13.21 -6.91 12.90
CA SER A 25 14.48 -7.10 13.61
C SER A 25 14.97 -5.75 14.12
N VAL A 26 15.87 -5.82 15.09
CA VAL A 26 16.63 -4.67 15.58
C VAL A 26 18.09 -5.09 15.68
N SER A 27 19.02 -4.14 15.65
CA SER A 27 20.43 -4.50 15.85
C SER A 27 20.66 -5.02 17.28
N PRO A 28 21.62 -5.93 17.50
CA PRO A 28 22.00 -6.36 18.86
C PRO A 28 22.50 -5.21 19.75
N THR A 29 22.84 -4.07 19.15
CA THR A 29 23.39 -2.91 19.85
C THR A 29 22.37 -1.84 20.20
N GLY A 30 21.19 -1.85 19.59
CA GLY A 30 20.19 -0.77 19.73
C GLY A 30 20.69 0.59 19.25
N MET A 31 21.67 0.65 18.36
CA MET A 31 22.35 1.90 17.97
C MET A 31 22.74 1.88 16.50
N LEU A 32 23.11 3.05 15.96
CA LEU A 32 23.73 3.14 14.63
C LEU A 32 24.91 2.16 14.49
N PRO A 33 25.03 1.48 13.34
CA PRO A 33 24.32 1.74 12.08
C PRO A 33 22.91 1.13 11.97
N GLY A 34 22.41 0.46 13.01
CA GLY A 34 21.23 -0.39 12.93
C GLY A 34 21.48 -1.63 12.07
N ASP A 35 20.40 -2.28 11.65
CA ASP A 35 20.44 -3.58 10.95
C ASP A 35 19.86 -3.56 9.53
N ALA A 36 19.55 -2.38 8.98
CA ALA A 36 19.12 -2.28 7.58
C ALA A 36 20.21 -2.83 6.63
N LEU A 37 19.76 -3.51 5.57
CA LEU A 37 20.63 -4.11 4.56
C LEU A 37 21.42 -3.05 3.79
N GLU A 38 22.64 -3.37 3.37
CA GLU A 38 23.52 -2.44 2.67
C GLU A 38 23.32 -2.47 1.14
N VAL A 39 23.20 -1.30 0.53
CA VAL A 39 22.84 -1.16 -0.90
C VAL A 39 23.85 -1.75 -1.90
N TYR A 40 25.12 -1.90 -1.50
CA TYR A 40 26.21 -2.38 -2.36
C TYR A 40 26.73 -3.77 -1.96
N ASP A 41 26.18 -4.38 -0.91
CA ASP A 41 26.52 -5.75 -0.57
C ASP A 41 25.76 -6.72 -1.47
N ALA A 42 26.46 -7.26 -2.46
CA ALA A 42 25.86 -8.20 -3.39
C ALA A 42 25.39 -9.50 -2.70
N THR A 43 25.93 -9.85 -1.53
CA THR A 43 25.47 -11.00 -0.74
C THR A 43 24.10 -10.76 -0.11
N GLU A 44 23.70 -9.51 0.06
CA GLU A 44 22.37 -9.10 0.55
C GLU A 44 21.40 -8.72 -0.58
N ALA A 45 21.80 -8.92 -1.84
CA ALA A 45 20.96 -8.63 -3.01
C ALA A 45 19.67 -9.47 -3.05
N CYS A 46 19.67 -10.66 -2.44
CA CYS A 46 18.48 -11.46 -2.18
C CYS A 46 18.45 -11.83 -0.70
N ASN A 47 17.28 -11.76 -0.07
CA ASN A 47 17.07 -12.24 1.29
C ASN A 47 15.70 -12.91 1.39
N ALA A 48 15.62 -13.97 2.18
CA ALA A 48 14.36 -14.66 2.45
C ALA A 48 14.14 -14.72 3.95
N TYR A 49 12.99 -14.26 4.41
CA TYR A 49 12.65 -14.20 5.82
C TYR A 49 11.15 -14.30 6.02
N VAL A 50 10.76 -14.71 7.22
CA VAL A 50 9.37 -14.67 7.65
C VAL A 50 9.04 -13.25 8.13
N VAL A 51 7.79 -12.82 8.18
CA VAL A 51 7.32 -11.68 8.99
C VAL A 51 5.97 -12.08 9.52
N ASP A 52 5.74 -11.94 10.81
CA ASP A 52 4.44 -12.28 11.39
C ASP A 52 3.74 -11.00 11.79
N ALA A 53 2.61 -10.78 11.13
CA ALA A 53 1.82 -9.59 11.28
C ALA A 53 1.10 -9.57 12.63
N VAL A 54 0.80 -8.36 13.07
CA VAL A 54 0.18 -8.08 14.36
C VAL A 54 -1.28 -7.73 14.12
N ASP A 55 -2.17 -8.41 14.83
CA ASP A 55 -3.58 -8.08 14.82
C ASP A 55 -3.80 -6.71 15.48
N PHE A 56 -4.64 -5.89 14.86
CA PHE A 56 -5.14 -4.66 15.45
C PHE A 56 -6.57 -4.40 14.96
N THR A 57 -7.22 -3.41 15.56
CA THR A 57 -8.61 -3.08 15.24
C THR A 57 -8.68 -1.62 14.84
N ALA A 58 -9.21 -1.36 13.64
CA ALA A 58 -9.49 -0.01 13.17
C ALA A 58 -10.67 0.62 13.93
N SER A 59 -10.92 1.92 13.74
CA SER A 59 -11.89 2.63 14.58
C SER A 59 -13.34 2.13 14.47
N TRP A 60 -13.71 1.40 13.41
CA TRP A 60 -15.05 0.81 13.28
C TRP A 60 -15.15 -0.62 13.82
N GLY A 61 -14.09 -1.15 14.43
CA GLY A 61 -14.06 -2.55 14.84
C GLY A 61 -13.53 -3.51 13.77
N THR A 62 -13.10 -3.02 12.61
CA THR A 62 -12.53 -3.86 11.54
C THR A 62 -11.24 -4.52 12.02
N ALA A 63 -11.23 -5.85 12.07
CA ALA A 63 -10.03 -6.63 12.38
C ALA A 63 -9.05 -6.58 11.21
N LEU A 64 -7.83 -6.13 11.45
CA LEU A 64 -6.79 -5.98 10.45
C LEU A 64 -5.46 -6.50 11.00
N ARG A 65 -4.49 -6.68 10.11
CA ARG A 65 -3.11 -6.99 10.49
C ARG A 65 -2.13 -5.99 9.94
N ILE A 66 -1.05 -5.74 10.66
CA ILE A 66 0.04 -4.86 10.25
C ILE A 66 1.40 -5.52 10.41
N ALA A 67 2.30 -5.31 9.44
CA ALA A 67 3.66 -5.85 9.45
C ALA A 67 4.67 -4.92 8.74
N PRO A 68 5.87 -4.68 9.30
CA PRO A 68 6.96 -4.02 8.58
C PRO A 68 7.66 -5.00 7.63
N VAL A 69 7.21 -5.08 6.39
CA VAL A 69 7.63 -6.12 5.43
C VAL A 69 8.94 -5.81 4.68
N LEU A 70 9.26 -4.52 4.51
CA LEU A 70 10.51 -4.08 3.89
C LEU A 70 11.05 -2.81 4.54
N LYS A 71 12.20 -2.91 5.20
CA LYS A 71 13.04 -1.74 5.49
C LYS A 71 13.68 -1.20 4.21
N ALA A 72 13.74 0.12 4.05
CA ALA A 72 14.66 0.72 3.10
C ALA A 72 16.10 0.29 3.47
N PRO A 73 16.97 0.02 2.50
CA PRO A 73 18.37 -0.28 2.78
C PRO A 73 19.13 0.97 3.24
N ARG A 74 20.34 0.79 3.72
CA ARG A 74 21.23 1.86 4.16
C ARG A 74 22.42 2.06 3.23
N MET A 75 22.89 3.30 3.17
CA MET A 75 24.22 3.58 2.62
C MET A 75 25.32 3.06 3.55
N PRO A 76 26.46 2.60 2.99
CA PRO A 76 27.62 2.25 3.80
C PRO A 76 28.07 3.45 4.65
N ALA A 77 28.31 3.20 5.94
CA ALA A 77 28.76 4.21 6.92
C ALA A 77 27.90 5.50 6.97
N SER A 78 26.60 5.36 6.69
CA SER A 78 25.59 6.40 6.90
C SER A 78 25.47 6.78 8.39
N GLY A 79 25.21 8.06 8.66
CA GLY A 79 24.78 8.55 9.98
C GLY A 79 23.28 8.33 10.27
N PHE A 80 22.59 7.62 9.37
CA PHE A 80 21.18 7.27 9.48
C PHE A 80 21.03 5.76 9.42
N PHE A 81 20.00 5.24 10.07
CA PHE A 81 19.67 3.81 10.08
C PHE A 81 19.35 3.26 8.69
N ASN A 82 18.70 4.05 7.83
CA ASN A 82 18.48 3.71 6.41
C ASN A 82 18.15 4.92 5.53
N ASN A 83 17.93 4.66 4.24
CA ASN A 83 17.58 5.64 3.22
C ASN A 83 16.13 6.11 3.32
N LEU A 84 15.80 7.19 2.61
CA LEU A 84 14.44 7.70 2.49
C LEU A 84 13.70 6.99 1.37
N ILE A 85 12.45 6.60 1.61
CA ILE A 85 11.57 6.02 0.59
C ILE A 85 11.02 7.15 -0.29
N SER A 86 11.22 7.07 -1.61
CA SER A 86 10.67 8.05 -2.55
C SER A 86 9.36 7.63 -3.19
N ALA A 87 9.00 6.35 -3.20
CA ALA A 87 7.71 5.83 -3.67
C ALA A 87 7.58 4.34 -3.33
N HIS A 88 6.38 3.80 -3.38
CA HIS A 88 6.08 2.40 -3.09
C HIS A 88 4.84 1.93 -3.86
N ALA A 89 4.68 0.62 -4.01
CA ALA A 89 3.51 0.00 -4.64
C ALA A 89 3.32 -1.45 -4.16
N ILE A 90 2.09 -1.96 -4.27
CA ILE A 90 1.71 -3.38 -4.15
C ILE A 90 1.14 -3.84 -5.49
N SER A 91 1.18 -5.15 -5.76
CA SER A 91 0.56 -5.68 -6.96
C SER A 91 -0.94 -5.47 -6.98
N HIS A 92 -1.48 -5.20 -8.17
CA HIS A 92 -2.92 -5.07 -8.36
C HIS A 92 -3.63 -6.43 -8.23
N ASP A 93 -2.93 -7.50 -8.57
CA ASP A 93 -3.40 -8.88 -8.54
C ASP A 93 -2.84 -9.69 -7.37
N LEU A 94 -3.52 -10.80 -7.09
CA LEU A 94 -3.14 -11.86 -6.17
C LEU A 94 -3.18 -13.22 -6.88
N LEU A 95 -2.17 -14.05 -6.63
CA LEU A 95 -2.06 -15.39 -7.21
C LEU A 95 -2.33 -16.45 -6.16
N THR A 96 -3.04 -17.51 -6.54
CA THR A 96 -2.99 -18.79 -5.83
C THR A 96 -1.88 -19.64 -6.45
N MET A 97 -0.90 -20.02 -5.65
CA MET A 97 0.32 -20.71 -6.08
C MET A 97 0.46 -22.07 -5.40
N ALA A 98 1.29 -22.95 -5.97
CA ALA A 98 1.61 -24.26 -5.39
C ALA A 98 2.94 -24.27 -4.61
N ASP A 99 3.87 -23.37 -4.93
CA ASP A 99 5.24 -23.38 -4.42
C ASP A 99 5.73 -21.98 -4.03
N TYR A 100 6.63 -21.95 -3.05
CA TYR A 100 7.33 -20.75 -2.59
C TYR A 100 8.58 -20.47 -3.44
N PRO A 101 9.01 -19.19 -3.57
CA PRO A 101 10.25 -18.81 -4.27
C PRO A 101 11.53 -19.49 -3.75
N THR A 102 11.55 -19.87 -2.46
CA THR A 102 12.68 -20.55 -1.83
C THR A 102 12.20 -21.65 -0.88
N GLN A 103 13.09 -22.60 -0.57
CA GLN A 103 12.83 -23.74 0.30
C GLN A 103 13.04 -23.44 1.79
N SER A 104 13.63 -22.29 2.13
CA SER A 104 13.91 -21.91 3.51
C SER A 104 13.91 -20.40 3.68
N TYR A 105 13.44 -19.94 4.83
CA TYR A 105 13.33 -18.54 5.21
C TYR A 105 13.99 -18.30 6.57
N GLY A 106 14.69 -17.17 6.69
CA GLY A 106 15.25 -16.69 7.93
C GLY A 106 14.14 -16.34 8.93
N TYR A 107 14.34 -16.73 10.17
CA TYR A 107 13.34 -16.77 11.21
C TYR A 107 13.96 -16.44 12.57
N TRP A 108 13.28 -15.61 13.38
CA TRP A 108 13.76 -15.24 14.71
C TRP A 108 12.65 -14.76 15.63
N THR A 109 12.85 -14.93 16.93
CA THR A 109 11.87 -14.55 17.96
C THR A 109 12.50 -13.75 19.10
N VAL A 110 13.68 -13.17 18.86
CA VAL A 110 14.45 -12.46 19.87
C VAL A 110 15.04 -11.18 19.28
N PRO A 111 15.16 -10.09 20.06
CA PRO A 111 15.86 -8.89 19.62
C PRO A 111 17.31 -9.21 19.21
N GLY A 112 17.83 -8.50 18.21
CA GLY A 112 19.21 -8.65 17.73
C GLY A 112 19.41 -9.68 16.61
N ALA A 113 18.55 -10.70 16.50
CA ALA A 113 18.59 -11.67 15.42
C ALA A 113 17.93 -11.11 14.15
N GLY A 114 18.37 -11.58 12.97
CA GLY A 114 17.87 -11.06 11.70
C GLY A 114 18.64 -11.57 10.48
N ILE A 115 18.40 -10.92 9.34
CA ILE A 115 18.97 -11.28 8.04
C ILE A 115 20.21 -10.48 7.65
N ASN A 116 20.54 -9.38 8.35
CA ASN A 116 21.76 -8.64 8.06
C ASN A 116 22.95 -9.46 8.54
N ASN A 117 23.68 -10.05 7.61
CA ASN A 117 24.72 -11.03 7.93
C ASN A 117 25.97 -10.40 8.58
N LEU A 118 26.10 -9.07 8.55
CA LEU A 118 27.20 -8.33 9.13
C LEU A 118 26.89 -7.82 10.55
N ILE A 119 25.62 -7.57 10.85
CA ILE A 119 25.19 -6.90 12.08
C ILE A 119 24.39 -7.81 13.01
N ASN A 120 23.42 -8.56 12.48
CA ASN A 120 22.52 -9.35 13.31
C ASN A 120 23.18 -10.64 13.79
N ASP A 121 22.68 -11.13 14.92
CA ASP A 121 22.85 -12.54 15.26
C ASP A 121 22.12 -13.41 14.22
N SER A 122 22.65 -14.60 13.95
CA SER A 122 22.12 -15.46 12.88
C SER A 122 20.69 -15.89 13.15
N ALA A 123 19.80 -15.64 12.18
CA ALA A 123 18.47 -16.22 12.16
C ALA A 123 18.50 -17.76 12.08
N GLU A 124 17.47 -18.41 12.64
CA GLU A 124 17.15 -19.80 12.32
C GLU A 124 16.56 -19.87 10.91
N TRP A 125 16.70 -21.01 10.22
CA TRP A 125 16.17 -21.20 8.88
C TRP A 125 15.12 -22.30 8.90
N ILE A 126 13.87 -21.94 8.61
CA ILE A 126 12.74 -22.85 8.61
C ILE A 126 12.19 -23.04 7.19
N PRO A 127 11.67 -24.24 6.84
CA PRO A 127 10.97 -24.45 5.59
C PRO A 127 9.58 -23.79 5.62
N PRO A 128 9.05 -23.35 4.46
CA PRO A 128 7.68 -22.91 4.36
C PRO A 128 6.69 -24.08 4.52
N THR A 129 5.43 -23.77 4.80
CA THR A 129 4.38 -24.80 4.94
C THR A 129 3.90 -25.25 3.57
N TYR A 130 4.02 -26.54 3.25
CA TYR A 130 3.61 -27.10 1.96
C TYR A 130 2.24 -27.77 2.02
N GLY A 131 1.50 -27.73 0.91
CA GLY A 131 0.25 -28.48 0.73
C GLY A 131 -1.03 -27.73 1.14
N MET A 132 -0.94 -26.42 1.33
CA MET A 132 -2.07 -25.52 1.58
C MET A 132 -2.26 -24.54 0.43
N ASP A 133 -3.39 -23.83 0.44
CA ASP A 133 -3.65 -22.76 -0.51
C ASP A 133 -2.73 -21.57 -0.18
N ILE A 134 -1.77 -21.30 -1.07
CA ILE A 134 -0.79 -20.23 -0.90
C ILE A 134 -1.23 -19.05 -1.74
N MET A 135 -1.40 -17.89 -1.11
CA MET A 135 -1.52 -16.62 -1.82
C MET A 135 -0.15 -16.04 -2.09
N GLN A 136 0.00 -15.33 -3.22
CA GLN A 136 1.21 -14.61 -3.57
C GLN A 136 0.89 -13.24 -4.14
N PHE A 137 1.63 -12.23 -3.71
CA PHE A 137 1.59 -10.89 -4.26
C PHE A 137 2.97 -10.23 -4.21
N GLY A 138 3.13 -9.13 -4.95
CA GLY A 138 4.38 -8.37 -5.02
C GLY A 138 4.27 -7.05 -4.26
N VAL A 139 5.34 -6.63 -3.61
CA VAL A 139 5.47 -5.27 -3.06
C VAL A 139 6.80 -4.65 -3.48
N THR A 140 6.87 -3.34 -3.55
CA THR A 140 8.09 -2.63 -3.97
C THR A 140 8.20 -1.25 -3.38
N LEU A 141 9.43 -0.76 -3.23
CA LEU A 141 9.75 0.61 -2.90
C LEU A 141 10.91 1.14 -3.76
N ALA A 142 10.96 2.45 -3.94
CA ALA A 142 12.15 3.19 -4.33
C ALA A 142 12.72 3.90 -3.11
N ASP A 143 14.03 3.98 -3.04
CA ASP A 143 14.72 4.73 -2.01
C ASP A 143 15.82 5.62 -2.59
N PHE A 144 16.23 6.61 -1.81
CA PHE A 144 17.31 7.51 -2.15
C PHE A 144 18.11 7.94 -0.93
N GLY A 145 19.37 8.29 -1.19
CA GLY A 145 20.30 8.76 -0.19
C GLY A 145 21.48 9.47 -0.82
N THR A 146 22.44 9.86 0.01
CA THR A 146 23.71 10.43 -0.42
C THR A 146 24.83 9.58 0.15
N SER A 147 25.75 9.13 -0.70
CA SER A 147 26.92 8.37 -0.26
C SER A 147 27.92 9.27 0.47
N LEU A 148 28.90 8.66 1.15
CA LEU A 148 30.00 9.41 1.77
C LEU A 148 30.92 10.09 0.74
N GLU A 149 30.99 9.54 -0.48
CA GLU A 149 31.69 10.13 -1.61
C GLU A 149 30.90 11.30 -2.24
N GLY A 150 29.68 11.56 -1.78
CA GLY A 150 28.84 12.68 -2.22
C GLY A 150 28.01 12.39 -3.47
N ALA A 151 27.97 11.15 -3.95
CA ALA A 151 27.10 10.75 -5.05
C ALA A 151 25.66 10.52 -4.55
N SER A 152 24.68 10.85 -5.39
CA SER A 152 23.29 10.51 -5.11
C SER A 152 23.06 9.04 -5.37
N TYR A 153 22.54 8.33 -4.37
CA TYR A 153 22.03 6.97 -4.51
C TYR A 153 20.54 6.99 -4.84
N ASN A 154 20.14 6.06 -5.70
CA ASN A 154 18.75 5.77 -6.00
C ASN A 154 18.59 4.28 -6.36
N GLY A 155 17.63 3.60 -5.74
CA GLY A 155 17.41 2.18 -5.94
C GLY A 155 15.94 1.78 -5.89
N ILE A 156 15.67 0.57 -6.38
CA ILE A 156 14.39 -0.13 -6.31
C ILE A 156 14.62 -1.44 -5.57
N HIS A 157 13.79 -1.71 -4.57
CA HIS A 157 13.80 -2.95 -3.80
C HIS A 157 12.40 -3.51 -3.76
N SER A 158 12.27 -4.79 -4.06
CA SER A 158 10.97 -5.46 -4.17
C SER A 158 10.96 -6.73 -3.36
N ALA A 159 9.77 -7.24 -3.05
CA ALA A 159 9.61 -8.57 -2.50
C ALA A 159 8.41 -9.29 -3.14
N ILE A 160 8.54 -10.61 -3.20
CA ILE A 160 7.38 -11.50 -3.29
C ILE A 160 7.01 -11.91 -1.89
N ILE A 161 5.72 -11.76 -1.54
CA ILE A 161 5.17 -12.20 -0.27
C ILE A 161 4.22 -13.34 -0.56
N ASN A 162 4.48 -14.47 0.10
CA ASN A 162 3.58 -15.61 0.12
C ASN A 162 2.88 -15.68 1.47
N VAL A 163 1.59 -16.02 1.46
CA VAL A 163 0.77 -16.14 2.66
C VAL A 163 0.03 -17.47 2.60
N ASP A 164 0.10 -18.21 3.69
CA ASP A 164 -0.68 -19.41 3.87
C ASP A 164 -2.10 -19.00 4.28
N THR A 165 -3.14 -19.37 3.54
CA THR A 165 -4.50 -18.93 3.89
C THR A 165 -5.00 -19.52 5.21
N ALA A 166 -4.37 -20.60 5.71
CA ALA A 166 -4.71 -21.17 7.02
C ALA A 166 -4.04 -20.43 8.19
N ASP A 167 -2.90 -19.78 7.95
CA ASP A 167 -2.22 -18.90 8.90
C ASP A 167 -1.80 -17.63 8.16
N ASP A 168 -2.79 -16.76 7.95
CA ASP A 168 -2.63 -15.53 7.20
C ASP A 168 -2.01 -14.39 8.05
N SER A 169 -1.57 -14.72 9.28
CA SER A 169 -0.71 -13.85 10.09
C SER A 169 0.77 -13.97 9.69
N ARG A 170 1.19 -15.11 9.12
CA ARG A 170 2.57 -15.35 8.71
C ARG A 170 2.80 -15.01 7.24
N LEU A 171 3.72 -14.08 7.02
CA LEU A 171 4.17 -13.63 5.71
C LEU A 171 5.53 -14.26 5.39
N TRP A 172 5.64 -14.92 4.24
CA TRP A 172 6.89 -15.50 3.75
C TRP A 172 7.47 -14.57 2.69
N VAL A 173 8.49 -13.79 3.07
CA VAL A 173 8.98 -12.68 2.26
C VAL A 173 10.28 -13.06 1.55
N TYR A 174 10.26 -12.98 0.22
CA TYR A 174 11.43 -13.10 -0.64
C TYR A 174 11.79 -11.73 -1.22
N ARG A 175 12.74 -11.05 -0.58
CA ARG A 175 13.20 -9.69 -0.89
C ARG A 175 14.35 -9.72 -1.89
N VAL A 176 14.32 -8.82 -2.86
CA VAL A 176 15.32 -8.64 -3.89
C VAL A 176 15.69 -7.15 -4.05
N SER A 177 16.98 -6.85 -4.13
CA SER A 177 17.46 -5.57 -4.65
C SER A 177 17.27 -5.60 -6.18
N THR A 178 16.21 -4.94 -6.61
CA THR A 178 15.69 -5.00 -7.97
C THR A 178 16.55 -4.23 -8.94
N ALA A 179 16.95 -3.01 -8.58
CA ALA A 179 17.77 -2.13 -9.40
C ALA A 179 18.51 -1.10 -8.53
N ILE A 180 19.74 -0.77 -8.87
CA ILE A 180 20.51 0.32 -8.24
C ILE A 180 21.19 1.19 -9.30
N ASN A 181 21.41 2.45 -8.99
CA ASN A 181 21.96 3.42 -9.93
C ASN A 181 23.49 3.44 -10.03
N GLY A 182 24.18 2.45 -9.46
CA GLY A 182 25.63 2.34 -9.55
C GLY A 182 26.15 1.18 -8.70
N PRO A 183 27.33 0.62 -9.00
CA PRO A 183 27.92 -0.48 -8.22
C PRO A 183 28.62 0.00 -6.94
N THR A 184 28.87 1.31 -6.78
CA THR A 184 29.64 1.86 -5.66
C THR A 184 29.09 3.22 -5.22
N GLY A 185 29.49 3.66 -4.02
CA GLY A 185 29.15 4.99 -3.50
C GLY A 185 29.70 6.17 -4.32
N ALA A 186 30.58 5.95 -5.29
CA ALA A 186 31.10 7.01 -6.15
C ALA A 186 30.29 7.24 -7.43
N GLU A 187 29.26 6.41 -7.70
CA GLU A 187 28.52 6.40 -8.96
C GLU A 187 27.04 6.74 -8.78
N ASN A 188 26.53 7.44 -9.78
CA ASN A 188 25.14 7.82 -10.00
C ASN A 188 24.89 7.79 -11.52
N ASN A 189 24.67 6.58 -12.04
CA ASN A 189 24.47 6.29 -13.46
C ASN A 189 23.01 6.44 -13.90
N ALA A 190 22.06 6.54 -12.97
CA ALA A 190 20.64 6.57 -13.24
C ALA A 190 19.84 7.25 -12.11
N GLN A 191 18.64 7.75 -12.41
CA GLN A 191 17.64 8.11 -11.40
C GLN A 191 16.36 7.34 -11.68
N MET A 192 15.72 6.77 -10.66
CA MET A 192 14.60 5.86 -10.81
C MET A 192 13.33 6.36 -10.11
N GLY A 193 12.19 5.92 -10.62
CA GLY A 193 10.87 6.08 -10.00
C GLY A 193 10.07 4.79 -10.08
N VAL A 194 9.35 4.47 -9.01
CA VAL A 194 8.52 3.24 -8.91
C VAL A 194 7.32 3.34 -9.82
N GLY A 195 7.13 2.33 -10.66
CA GLY A 195 5.87 2.12 -11.36
C GLY A 195 4.97 1.18 -10.60
N VAL A 196 5.02 -0.11 -10.97
CA VAL A 196 4.20 -1.17 -10.39
C VAL A 196 4.92 -2.51 -10.47
N ILE A 197 4.61 -3.40 -9.53
CA ILE A 197 5.01 -4.81 -9.51
C ILE A 197 3.75 -5.67 -9.67
N ASP A 198 3.82 -6.79 -10.38
CA ASP A 198 2.71 -7.78 -10.38
C ASP A 198 2.99 -8.93 -9.41
N ALA A 199 1.97 -9.75 -9.13
CA ALA A 199 2.11 -10.90 -8.23
C ALA A 199 3.12 -11.96 -8.75
N ASN A 200 3.48 -11.93 -10.04
CA ASN A 200 4.52 -12.77 -10.63
C ASN A 200 5.94 -12.19 -10.46
N GLY A 201 6.10 -11.00 -9.89
CA GLY A 201 7.40 -10.37 -9.64
C GLY A 201 7.97 -9.59 -10.82
N ASN A 202 7.14 -9.10 -11.74
CA ASN A 202 7.55 -8.23 -12.83
C ASN A 202 7.49 -6.77 -12.38
N MET A 203 8.62 -6.22 -11.94
CA MET A 203 8.71 -4.83 -11.50
C MET A 203 8.98 -3.88 -12.69
N HIS A 204 8.04 -2.98 -12.98
CA HIS A 204 8.19 -1.92 -13.97
C HIS A 204 8.55 -0.60 -13.30
N PHE A 205 9.56 0.08 -13.81
CA PHE A 205 10.03 1.35 -13.27
C PHE A 205 10.55 2.28 -14.36
N ARG A 206 10.51 3.57 -14.05
CA ARG A 206 11.05 4.64 -14.88
C ARG A 206 12.50 4.91 -14.52
N VAL A 207 13.31 5.24 -15.51
CA VAL A 207 14.71 5.67 -15.33
C VAL A 207 15.05 6.87 -16.22
N ASP A 208 15.77 7.86 -15.69
CA ASP A 208 16.23 9.03 -16.45
C ASP A 208 17.69 9.45 -16.16
N ASP A 209 18.14 10.47 -16.88
CA ASP A 209 19.48 11.05 -16.84
C ASP A 209 19.61 12.35 -16.02
N PHE A 210 18.74 12.55 -15.02
CA PHE A 210 18.77 13.74 -14.18
C PHE A 210 19.97 13.76 -13.23
N ASN A 211 20.83 14.79 -13.36
CA ASN A 211 21.96 15.06 -12.45
C ASN A 211 22.90 13.85 -12.19
N LEU A 212 23.19 13.09 -13.24
CA LEU A 212 24.05 11.91 -13.15
C LEU A 212 25.54 12.26 -12.92
N GLY A 213 26.27 11.32 -12.34
CA GLY A 213 27.72 11.36 -12.14
C GLY A 213 28.28 9.94 -12.08
N GLY A 214 29.00 9.50 -13.10
CA GLY A 214 29.50 8.13 -13.18
C GLY A 214 30.06 7.80 -14.56
N THR A 215 30.47 6.55 -14.79
CA THR A 215 31.12 6.15 -16.07
C THR A 215 30.16 5.50 -17.07
N ASP A 216 29.05 4.92 -16.60
CA ASP A 216 28.04 4.27 -17.44
C ASP A 216 26.68 4.97 -17.32
N GLN A 217 26.66 6.28 -17.56
CA GLN A 217 25.45 7.09 -17.41
C GLN A 217 24.38 6.72 -18.44
N ILE A 218 23.15 6.53 -17.96
CA ILE A 218 21.99 6.43 -18.85
C ILE A 218 21.73 7.78 -19.54
N THR A 219 21.01 7.75 -20.66
CA THR A 219 20.62 8.96 -21.42
C THR A 219 19.13 8.97 -21.66
N GLY A 220 18.53 10.16 -21.69
CA GLY A 220 17.11 10.34 -22.00
C GLY A 220 16.19 9.63 -21.01
N GLN A 221 14.99 9.29 -21.48
CA GLN A 221 13.90 8.74 -20.68
C GLN A 221 13.72 7.25 -20.99
N ASN A 222 13.58 6.46 -19.94
CA ASN A 222 13.66 5.02 -20.04
C ASN A 222 12.60 4.34 -19.18
N ILE A 223 12.19 3.14 -19.61
CA ILE A 223 11.32 2.26 -18.85
C ILE A 223 11.98 0.88 -18.86
N PHE A 224 12.14 0.32 -17.68
CA PHE A 224 12.66 -1.03 -17.47
C PHE A 224 11.59 -1.92 -16.85
N ARG A 225 11.71 -3.22 -17.14
CA ARG A 225 11.06 -4.28 -16.39
C ARG A 225 12.14 -5.20 -15.83
N THR A 226 12.12 -5.46 -14.53
CA THR A 226 12.96 -6.49 -13.90
C THR A 226 12.10 -7.64 -13.41
N ARG A 227 12.46 -8.87 -13.78
CA ARG A 227 11.83 -10.10 -13.25
C ARG A 227 12.53 -10.50 -11.97
N ILE A 228 11.96 -10.18 -10.81
CA ILE A 228 12.69 -10.31 -9.54
C ILE A 228 12.95 -11.77 -9.16
N LEU A 229 12.10 -12.70 -9.60
CA LEU A 229 12.31 -14.15 -9.41
C LEU A 229 13.40 -14.74 -10.33
N ASP A 230 13.77 -14.04 -11.41
CA ASP A 230 14.85 -14.43 -12.32
C ASP A 230 16.22 -13.84 -11.91
N ARG A 231 16.26 -12.99 -10.87
CA ARG A 231 17.47 -12.31 -10.42
C ARG A 231 18.48 -13.31 -9.87
N THR A 232 19.76 -13.11 -10.23
CA THR A 232 20.84 -13.94 -9.70
C THR A 232 21.28 -13.40 -8.34
N CYS A 233 21.01 -14.15 -7.28
CA CYS A 233 21.47 -13.80 -5.94
C CYS A 233 23.00 -13.77 -5.86
N GLY A 234 23.56 -12.78 -5.17
CA GLY A 234 25.00 -12.51 -5.20
C GLY A 234 25.45 -11.50 -6.26
N LEU A 235 24.54 -11.00 -7.12
CA LEU A 235 24.83 -9.97 -8.12
C LEU A 235 23.98 -8.71 -7.90
N LEU A 236 24.57 -7.54 -8.08
CA LEU A 236 23.85 -6.27 -8.13
C LEU A 236 23.25 -6.05 -9.53
N ASN A 237 22.03 -5.51 -9.61
CA ASN A 237 21.44 -5.03 -10.87
C ASN A 237 21.74 -3.54 -11.04
N THR A 238 22.85 -3.21 -11.67
CA THR A 238 23.20 -1.83 -11.96
C THR A 238 22.50 -1.38 -13.24
N ILE A 239 21.80 -0.25 -13.18
CA ILE A 239 21.19 0.37 -14.36
C ILE A 239 22.10 1.50 -14.85
N GLY A 240 22.41 1.49 -16.15
CA GLY A 240 23.26 2.48 -16.78
C GLY A 240 23.03 2.61 -18.28
N GLY A 241 23.97 3.24 -18.98
CA GLY A 241 23.95 3.45 -20.43
C GLY A 241 24.01 2.15 -21.24
N THR A 242 24.45 1.05 -20.64
CA THR A 242 24.44 -0.29 -21.24
C THR A 242 23.16 -1.08 -20.98
N GLY A 243 22.20 -0.55 -20.22
CA GLY A 243 20.98 -1.22 -19.79
C GLY A 243 21.07 -1.71 -18.34
N GLY A 244 20.30 -2.75 -18.01
CA GLY A 244 20.39 -3.43 -16.71
C GLY A 244 21.33 -4.63 -16.76
N SER A 245 22.12 -4.83 -15.71
CA SER A 245 23.14 -5.89 -15.68
C SER A 245 22.59 -7.29 -15.43
N ASP A 246 21.37 -7.45 -14.89
CA ASP A 246 20.80 -8.78 -14.62
C ASP A 246 19.25 -8.78 -14.50
N ALA A 247 18.62 -9.71 -15.22
CA ALA A 247 17.17 -9.95 -15.30
C ALA A 247 16.28 -8.74 -15.69
N SER A 248 16.82 -7.77 -16.42
CA SER A 248 16.13 -6.55 -16.86
C SER A 248 15.85 -6.51 -18.36
N ASP A 249 14.63 -6.13 -18.74
CA ASP A 249 14.28 -5.74 -20.11
C ASP A 249 14.24 -4.20 -20.21
N TRP A 250 14.84 -3.64 -21.27
CA TRP A 250 14.82 -2.19 -21.55
C TRP A 250 13.72 -1.88 -22.57
N LEU A 251 12.55 -1.46 -22.09
CA LEU A 251 11.31 -1.35 -22.88
C LEU A 251 11.23 -0.04 -23.67
N VAL A 252 11.55 1.08 -23.00
CA VAL A 252 11.69 2.39 -23.63
C VAL A 252 13.15 2.80 -23.53
N VAL A 253 13.79 3.03 -24.67
CA VAL A 253 15.25 3.21 -24.79
C VAL A 253 15.57 4.65 -25.20
N SER A 254 16.22 5.39 -24.30
CA SER A 254 16.74 6.75 -24.51
C SER A 254 15.76 7.69 -25.20
N SER A 255 14.49 7.66 -24.78
CA SER A 255 13.44 8.49 -25.35
C SER A 255 13.72 9.97 -25.05
N ALA A 256 13.55 10.83 -26.06
CA ALA A 256 13.57 12.28 -25.85
C ALA A 256 12.26 12.82 -25.25
N THR A 257 11.16 12.07 -25.42
CA THR A 257 9.87 12.38 -24.79
C THR A 257 9.91 11.94 -23.33
N THR A 258 9.46 12.82 -22.43
CA THR A 258 9.27 12.55 -21.01
C THR A 258 8.16 11.54 -20.77
N HIS A 259 8.50 10.42 -20.12
CA HIS A 259 7.54 9.41 -19.66
C HIS A 259 7.30 9.57 -18.17
N VAL A 260 6.09 9.24 -17.72
CA VAL A 260 5.79 9.14 -16.29
C VAL A 260 6.16 7.76 -15.74
N VAL A 261 6.14 7.59 -14.42
CA VAL A 261 6.27 6.26 -13.82
C VAL A 261 5.19 5.31 -14.37
N PRO A 262 5.57 4.08 -14.77
CA PRO A 262 4.68 3.20 -15.52
C PRO A 262 3.64 2.54 -14.63
N ASN A 263 2.55 2.09 -15.24
CA ASN A 263 1.72 1.00 -14.72
C ASN A 263 1.86 -0.21 -15.66
N ALA A 264 1.21 -1.35 -15.36
CA ALA A 264 1.31 -2.56 -16.14
C ALA A 264 0.08 -3.46 -15.94
N ILE A 265 -0.23 -4.26 -16.97
CA ILE A 265 -1.17 -5.38 -16.83
C ILE A 265 -0.38 -6.56 -16.25
N PRO A 266 -0.85 -7.17 -15.15
CA PRO A 266 -0.20 -8.34 -14.57
C PRO A 266 -0.09 -9.53 -15.52
N ALA A 267 0.96 -10.32 -15.36
CA ALA A 267 1.15 -11.53 -16.15
C ALA A 267 0.05 -12.57 -15.96
N SER A 268 -0.55 -12.63 -14.78
CA SER A 268 -1.72 -13.45 -14.46
C SER A 268 -2.95 -13.15 -15.32
N ILE A 269 -3.09 -11.90 -15.78
CA ILE A 269 -4.23 -11.41 -16.55
C ILE A 269 -3.96 -11.45 -18.05
N ALA A 270 -2.80 -10.95 -18.49
CA ALA A 270 -2.45 -10.85 -19.91
C ALA A 270 -1.67 -12.06 -20.46
N GLY A 271 -1.31 -13.02 -19.61
CA GLY A 271 -0.42 -14.15 -19.94
C GLY A 271 1.06 -13.78 -20.08
N ARG A 272 1.39 -12.50 -19.90
CA ARG A 272 2.74 -11.91 -19.79
C ARG A 272 2.62 -10.55 -19.12
N PRO A 273 3.68 -10.01 -18.49
CA PRO A 273 3.67 -8.62 -18.06
C PRO A 273 3.55 -7.69 -19.29
N VAL A 274 2.67 -6.69 -19.21
CA VAL A 274 2.47 -5.70 -20.29
C VAL A 274 2.65 -4.30 -19.72
N TYR A 275 3.70 -3.60 -20.14
CA TYR A 275 3.86 -2.17 -19.81
C TYR A 275 2.70 -1.34 -20.36
N GLY A 276 2.19 -0.41 -19.55
CA GLY A 276 1.22 0.61 -19.92
C GLY A 276 1.47 1.92 -19.17
N GLY A 277 1.93 2.96 -19.86
CA GLY A 277 2.21 4.27 -19.27
C GLY A 277 1.95 5.40 -20.25
N VAL A 278 1.87 6.63 -19.74
CA VAL A 278 1.69 7.82 -20.57
C VAL A 278 2.95 8.69 -20.63
N ASN A 279 2.96 9.61 -21.58
CA ASN A 279 4.06 10.53 -21.77
C ASN A 279 3.56 11.97 -21.95
N PHE A 280 4.49 12.93 -21.93
CA PHE A 280 4.19 14.36 -21.97
C PHE A 280 3.82 14.86 -23.39
N ASP A 281 3.82 13.99 -24.40
CA ASP A 281 3.26 14.28 -25.72
C ASP A 281 1.76 13.93 -25.80
N GLY A 282 1.14 13.53 -24.67
CA GLY A 282 -0.27 13.15 -24.63
C GLY A 282 -0.53 11.78 -25.26
N LEU A 283 0.45 10.88 -25.27
CA LEU A 283 0.34 9.54 -25.83
C LEU A 283 0.37 8.46 -24.74
N TYR A 284 -0.38 7.39 -24.97
CA TYR A 284 -0.31 6.16 -24.20
C TYR A 284 0.67 5.21 -24.89
N GLY A 285 1.75 4.89 -24.20
CA GLY A 285 2.76 3.90 -24.56
C GLY A 285 2.44 2.56 -23.94
N TYR A 286 2.45 1.50 -24.73
CA TYR A 286 2.22 0.14 -24.24
C TYR A 286 3.02 -0.90 -25.02
N GLU A 287 3.32 -2.01 -24.35
CA GLU A 287 4.09 -3.12 -24.92
C GLU A 287 3.19 -4.08 -25.69
N VAL A 288 3.03 -3.88 -27.00
CA VAL A 288 2.17 -4.70 -27.88
C VAL A 288 2.65 -6.14 -28.03
N SER A 289 3.96 -6.36 -27.92
CA SER A 289 4.59 -7.67 -27.88
C SER A 289 5.88 -7.57 -27.05
N PRO A 290 6.45 -8.68 -26.53
CA PRO A 290 7.63 -8.61 -25.67
C PRO A 290 8.75 -7.71 -26.23
N GLY A 291 9.10 -6.66 -25.48
CA GLY A 291 10.14 -5.67 -25.82
C GLY A 291 9.76 -4.65 -26.89
N VAL A 292 8.52 -4.61 -27.36
CA VAL A 292 8.07 -3.69 -28.43
C VAL A 292 7.00 -2.74 -27.89
N VAL A 293 7.38 -1.48 -27.70
CA VAL A 293 6.48 -0.41 -27.26
C VAL A 293 5.94 0.39 -28.44
N VAL A 294 4.64 0.62 -28.46
CA VAL A 294 3.95 1.49 -29.43
C VAL A 294 3.19 2.60 -28.70
N TYR A 295 2.89 3.69 -29.40
CA TYR A 295 2.26 4.88 -28.84
C TYR A 295 0.96 5.23 -29.56
N THR A 296 -0.07 5.62 -28.80
CA THR A 296 -1.37 5.99 -29.37
C THR A 296 -2.06 7.12 -28.58
N PRO A 297 -2.77 8.03 -29.27
CA PRO A 297 -3.66 8.99 -28.62
C PRO A 297 -5.05 8.39 -28.32
N ALA A 298 -5.32 7.14 -28.69
CA ALA A 298 -6.66 6.54 -28.57
C ALA A 298 -7.22 6.53 -27.13
N HIS A 299 -6.35 6.59 -26.13
CA HIS A 299 -6.72 6.66 -24.72
C HIS A 299 -7.34 7.99 -24.30
N SER A 300 -7.22 9.07 -25.08
CA SER A 300 -7.63 10.40 -24.62
C SER A 300 -9.14 10.58 -24.53
N GLN A 301 -9.93 9.77 -25.26
CA GLN A 301 -11.40 9.81 -25.25
C GLN A 301 -12.00 11.22 -25.47
N GLY A 302 -11.28 12.08 -26.21
CA GLY A 302 -11.68 13.46 -26.47
C GLY A 302 -11.02 14.51 -25.57
N ALA A 303 -10.22 14.10 -24.58
CA ALA A 303 -9.34 15.00 -23.85
C ALA A 303 -8.33 15.63 -24.81
N THR A 304 -8.05 16.91 -24.61
CA THR A 304 -7.04 17.64 -25.38
C THR A 304 -5.64 17.44 -24.84
N ASP A 305 -5.52 16.98 -23.60
CA ASP A 305 -4.26 16.83 -22.87
C ASP A 305 -4.46 15.87 -21.68
N ASN A 306 -3.37 15.32 -21.14
CA ASN A 306 -3.38 14.39 -20.01
C ASN A 306 -2.42 14.83 -18.88
N ARG A 307 -2.72 14.45 -17.63
CA ARG A 307 -1.94 14.85 -16.44
C ARG A 307 -1.77 13.69 -15.46
N GLY A 308 -0.66 13.73 -14.72
CA GLY A 308 -0.34 12.74 -13.70
C GLY A 308 0.08 11.37 -14.26
N THR A 309 -0.03 10.38 -13.40
CA THR A 309 0.29 8.98 -13.69
C THR A 309 -1.00 8.18 -13.85
N ASN A 310 -1.01 7.20 -14.76
CA ASN A 310 -2.21 6.39 -14.98
C ASN A 310 -2.41 5.38 -13.84
N GLY A 311 -3.65 5.26 -13.38
CA GLY A 311 -4.07 4.15 -12.52
C GLY A 311 -4.54 2.97 -13.37
N ALA A 312 -4.57 1.78 -12.77
CA ALA A 312 -4.98 0.56 -13.43
C ALA A 312 -5.99 -0.22 -12.59
N SER A 313 -6.82 -1.03 -13.26
CA SER A 313 -7.61 -2.09 -12.66
C SER A 313 -7.44 -3.36 -13.49
N ILE A 314 -7.30 -4.49 -12.80
CA ILE A 314 -7.24 -5.82 -13.41
C ILE A 314 -8.60 -6.32 -13.91
N THR A 315 -9.66 -5.54 -13.68
CA THR A 315 -11.00 -5.82 -14.20
C THR A 315 -11.35 -4.82 -15.30
N PRO A 316 -11.80 -5.29 -16.48
CA PRO A 316 -12.33 -4.41 -17.52
C PRO A 316 -13.46 -3.53 -17.00
N TRP A 317 -13.35 -2.24 -17.29
CA TRP A 317 -14.32 -1.26 -16.87
C TRP A 317 -15.57 -1.29 -17.74
N PHE A 318 -15.42 -1.35 -19.06
CA PHE A 318 -16.55 -1.41 -19.97
C PHE A 318 -16.92 -2.83 -20.36
N GLY A 319 -15.98 -3.78 -20.23
CA GLY A 319 -16.19 -5.20 -20.53
C GLY A 319 -16.35 -5.46 -22.02
N GLY A 320 -15.70 -4.65 -22.86
CA GLY A 320 -15.68 -4.84 -24.31
C GLY A 320 -15.08 -6.20 -24.72
N ALA A 321 -15.42 -6.69 -25.91
CA ALA A 321 -14.88 -7.95 -26.40
C ALA A 321 -13.34 -7.91 -26.47
N GLY A 322 -12.69 -8.79 -25.71
CA GLY A 322 -11.22 -8.88 -25.63
C GLY A 322 -10.57 -7.96 -24.59
N ALA A 323 -11.34 -7.13 -23.88
CA ALA A 323 -10.83 -6.36 -22.76
C ALA A 323 -10.41 -7.27 -21.61
N VAL A 324 -9.25 -7.00 -21.01
CA VAL A 324 -8.74 -7.76 -19.86
C VAL A 324 -8.41 -6.86 -18.66
N ALA A 325 -8.19 -5.56 -18.88
CA ALA A 325 -7.89 -4.59 -17.84
C ALA A 325 -8.40 -3.21 -18.26
N ALA A 326 -8.36 -2.26 -17.33
CA ALA A 326 -8.69 -0.87 -17.58
C ALA A 326 -7.62 0.07 -17.02
N TYR A 327 -7.47 1.23 -17.64
CA TYR A 327 -6.65 2.33 -17.15
C TYR A 327 -7.49 3.59 -17.02
N ALA A 328 -7.08 4.47 -16.11
CA ALA A 328 -7.60 5.82 -16.00
C ALA A 328 -6.49 6.85 -15.81
N LEU A 329 -6.76 8.08 -16.26
CA LEU A 329 -5.81 9.18 -16.18
C LEU A 329 -6.55 10.53 -16.11
N GLN A 330 -5.97 11.49 -15.40
CA GLN A 330 -6.51 12.85 -15.39
C GLN A 330 -6.33 13.50 -16.77
N GLY A 331 -7.32 14.27 -17.20
CA GLY A 331 -7.39 14.86 -18.54
C GLY A 331 -7.93 16.28 -18.52
N LYS A 332 -7.68 16.98 -19.62
CA LYS A 332 -8.19 18.34 -19.86
C LYS A 332 -9.21 18.35 -20.99
N THR A 333 -10.37 18.94 -20.77
CA THR A 333 -11.28 19.32 -21.86
C THR A 333 -10.80 20.61 -22.53
N ALA A 334 -11.32 20.92 -23.72
CA ALA A 334 -10.85 22.04 -24.52
C ALA A 334 -11.07 23.39 -23.80
N GLY A 335 -9.98 24.08 -23.48
CA GLY A 335 -10.00 25.37 -22.80
C GLY A 335 -10.19 25.30 -21.28
N ALA A 336 -10.10 24.10 -20.71
CA ALA A 336 -10.14 23.86 -19.27
C ALA A 336 -8.76 23.54 -18.69
N ASP A 337 -8.71 23.56 -17.36
CA ASP A 337 -7.64 22.93 -16.59
C ASP A 337 -7.85 21.41 -16.53
N THR A 338 -7.38 20.75 -15.47
CA THR A 338 -7.49 19.30 -15.34
C THR A 338 -8.86 18.93 -14.78
N ASP A 339 -9.87 18.97 -15.64
CA ASP A 339 -11.29 18.92 -15.29
C ASP A 339 -11.98 17.59 -15.60
N ALA A 340 -11.24 16.58 -16.07
CA ALA A 340 -11.82 15.31 -16.46
C ALA A 340 -10.94 14.11 -16.13
N VAL A 341 -11.55 12.93 -16.15
CA VAL A 341 -10.85 11.64 -16.10
C VAL A 341 -11.11 10.89 -17.39
N SER A 342 -10.04 10.52 -18.11
CA SER A 342 -10.14 9.59 -19.23
C SER A 342 -10.02 8.15 -18.75
N ILE A 343 -10.93 7.28 -19.18
CA ILE A 343 -10.97 5.86 -18.82
C ILE A 343 -11.03 5.03 -20.11
N TRP A 344 -10.22 3.99 -20.20
CA TRP A 344 -10.23 3.08 -21.35
C TRP A 344 -9.90 1.65 -20.93
N ASP A 345 -10.54 0.69 -21.61
CA ASP A 345 -10.19 -0.72 -21.51
C ASP A 345 -9.01 -1.05 -22.43
N VAL A 346 -8.27 -2.10 -22.10
CA VAL A 346 -7.18 -2.65 -22.92
C VAL A 346 -7.30 -4.16 -23.08
N ASP A 347 -6.80 -4.68 -24.20
CA ASP A 347 -6.63 -6.13 -24.40
C ASP A 347 -5.34 -6.68 -23.75
N ALA A 348 -5.13 -7.99 -23.83
CA ALA A 348 -3.94 -8.67 -23.28
C ALA A 348 -2.62 -8.27 -23.96
N SER A 349 -2.65 -7.45 -25.01
CA SER A 349 -1.47 -6.85 -25.63
C SER A 349 -1.36 -5.35 -25.32
N GLY A 350 -2.22 -4.80 -24.46
CA GLY A 350 -2.24 -3.38 -24.11
C GLY A 350 -2.91 -2.50 -25.16
N ASN A 351 -3.49 -3.05 -26.24
CA ASN A 351 -4.19 -2.20 -27.21
C ASN A 351 -5.44 -1.62 -26.56
N VAL A 352 -5.68 -0.33 -26.78
CA VAL A 352 -6.93 0.32 -26.36
C VAL A 352 -8.12 -0.34 -27.08
N VAL A 353 -9.05 -0.89 -26.31
CA VAL A 353 -10.31 -1.46 -26.82
C VAL A 353 -11.48 -0.57 -26.44
N ASN A 354 -12.38 -0.36 -27.39
CA ASN A 354 -13.55 0.50 -27.20
C ASN A 354 -14.73 -0.30 -26.62
N PRO A 355 -15.60 0.36 -25.82
CA PRO A 355 -15.67 1.80 -25.59
C PRO A 355 -14.69 2.31 -24.52
N GLY A 356 -14.43 3.63 -24.53
CA GLY A 356 -13.85 4.39 -23.42
C GLY A 356 -14.73 5.57 -23.05
N ALA A 357 -14.39 6.31 -21.99
CA ALA A 357 -15.14 7.47 -21.55
C ALA A 357 -14.24 8.62 -21.08
N LEU A 358 -14.72 9.85 -21.26
CA LEU A 358 -14.16 11.04 -20.65
C LEU A 358 -15.17 11.59 -19.65
N LEU A 359 -14.86 11.49 -18.36
CA LEU A 359 -15.74 11.84 -17.28
C LEU A 359 -15.36 13.24 -16.76
N THR A 360 -16.15 14.24 -17.13
CA THR A 360 -15.93 15.62 -16.67
C THR A 360 -16.43 15.80 -15.24
N VAL A 361 -15.61 16.46 -14.42
CA VAL A 361 -15.88 16.70 -13.00
C VAL A 361 -16.73 17.98 -12.86
N PRO A 362 -17.95 17.92 -12.28
CA PRO A 362 -18.85 19.07 -12.26
C PRO A 362 -18.34 20.28 -11.48
N SER A 363 -17.48 20.06 -10.48
CA SER A 363 -16.92 21.13 -9.65
C SER A 363 -15.85 21.96 -10.37
N ALA A 364 -15.37 21.53 -11.54
CA ALA A 364 -14.36 22.25 -12.28
C ALA A 364 -14.87 23.63 -12.73
N PRO A 365 -14.02 24.68 -12.76
CA PRO A 365 -14.43 26.05 -13.06
C PRO A 365 -15.16 26.18 -14.40
N THR A 366 -14.76 25.37 -15.38
CA THR A 366 -15.33 25.36 -16.74
C THR A 366 -16.75 24.80 -16.81
N GLN A 367 -17.16 23.98 -15.83
CA GLN A 367 -18.48 23.36 -15.79
C GLN A 367 -19.50 24.19 -15.02
N GLY A 368 -19.04 25.01 -14.07
CA GLY A 368 -19.91 25.86 -13.24
C GLY A 368 -20.88 25.08 -12.33
N GLY A 369 -20.62 23.79 -12.12
CA GLY A 369 -21.38 22.91 -11.23
C GLY A 369 -20.77 22.80 -9.83
N SER A 370 -21.24 21.82 -9.10
CA SER A 370 -20.77 21.48 -7.76
C SER A 370 -20.87 19.97 -7.53
N ILE A 371 -20.08 19.46 -6.60
CA ILE A 371 -20.21 18.10 -6.07
C ILE A 371 -20.67 18.22 -4.62
N THR A 372 -21.69 17.45 -4.27
CA THR A 372 -22.21 17.36 -2.91
C THR A 372 -21.78 16.01 -2.32
N ASP A 373 -21.23 16.05 -1.11
CA ASP A 373 -21.06 14.85 -0.30
C ASP A 373 -22.44 14.29 0.03
N ASN A 374 -22.72 13.06 -0.39
CA ASN A 374 -24.04 12.46 -0.21
C ASN A 374 -24.32 12.06 1.24
N ASN A 375 -23.27 12.01 2.09
CA ASN A 375 -23.39 11.63 3.49
C ASN A 375 -23.80 12.83 4.37
N ASP A 376 -23.06 13.94 4.28
CA ASP A 376 -23.22 15.11 5.17
C ASP A 376 -23.70 16.39 4.48
N GLY A 377 -23.79 16.38 3.15
CA GLY A 377 -24.27 17.51 2.36
C GLY A 377 -23.26 18.63 2.15
N TYR A 378 -21.98 18.46 2.54
CA TYR A 378 -20.93 19.42 2.21
C TYR A 378 -20.78 19.57 0.69
N VAL A 379 -20.44 20.77 0.21
CA VAL A 379 -20.43 21.08 -1.23
C VAL A 379 -19.12 21.72 -1.63
N ILE A 380 -18.46 21.12 -2.63
CA ILE A 380 -17.34 21.74 -3.35
C ILE A 380 -17.80 22.26 -4.72
N GLY A 381 -17.19 23.34 -5.20
CA GLY A 381 -17.48 23.97 -6.49
C GLY A 381 -17.77 25.47 -6.40
N GLY A 382 -18.35 26.03 -7.46
CA GLY A 382 -18.63 27.47 -7.56
C GLY A 382 -17.71 28.23 -8.52
N PRO A 383 -17.66 29.58 -8.47
CA PRO A 383 -16.98 30.41 -9.48
C PRO A 383 -15.47 30.21 -9.56
N VAL A 384 -14.86 29.75 -8.47
CA VAL A 384 -13.42 29.49 -8.39
C VAL A 384 -13.10 28.11 -8.96
N GLY A 385 -14.01 27.15 -8.76
CA GLY A 385 -13.92 25.75 -9.21
C GLY A 385 -12.83 24.93 -8.53
N TRP A 386 -12.96 23.61 -8.64
CA TRP A 386 -12.02 22.62 -8.10
C TRP A 386 -11.55 21.72 -9.23
N ASP A 387 -10.24 21.65 -9.44
CA ASP A 387 -9.64 20.84 -10.50
C ASP A 387 -8.94 19.61 -9.95
N LEU A 388 -8.85 18.56 -10.75
CA LEU A 388 -8.08 17.37 -10.41
C LEU A 388 -6.60 17.71 -10.35
N ASP A 389 -5.93 17.26 -9.30
CA ASP A 389 -4.53 17.60 -9.05
C ASP A 389 -3.78 16.50 -8.28
N GLY A 390 -2.67 16.87 -7.63
CA GLY A 390 -1.71 16.03 -6.93
C GLY A 390 -0.72 15.32 -7.88
N TYR A 391 -0.39 15.95 -9.00
CA TYR A 391 0.64 15.47 -9.95
C TYR A 391 1.82 16.44 -10.13
N HIS A 392 1.92 17.48 -9.30
CA HIS A 392 3.00 18.47 -9.40
C HIS A 392 4.38 17.89 -9.01
N SER A 393 5.40 18.68 -9.31
CA SER A 393 6.78 18.47 -8.86
C SER A 393 7.35 17.11 -9.31
N GLN A 394 7.99 16.36 -8.40
CA GLN A 394 8.62 15.08 -8.68
C GLN A 394 7.64 13.92 -8.91
N THR A 395 6.35 14.10 -8.62
CA THR A 395 5.36 13.02 -8.61
C THR A 395 5.34 12.19 -9.91
N PRO A 396 5.35 12.80 -11.11
CA PRO A 396 5.34 12.02 -12.36
C PRO A 396 6.63 11.21 -12.60
N TYR A 397 7.72 11.56 -11.92
CA TYR A 397 9.06 11.03 -12.16
C TYR A 397 9.51 10.03 -11.10
N ARG A 398 9.11 10.27 -9.85
CA ARG A 398 9.58 9.56 -8.65
C ARG A 398 8.48 9.14 -7.70
N GLY A 399 7.25 9.62 -7.89
CA GLY A 399 6.08 9.22 -7.08
C GLY A 399 5.58 7.83 -7.43
N GLY A 400 4.50 7.40 -6.79
CA GLY A 400 3.80 6.17 -7.13
C GLY A 400 2.99 6.29 -8.43
N SER A 401 2.58 5.14 -8.96
CA SER A 401 1.69 5.08 -10.11
C SER A 401 0.22 5.21 -9.67
N GLY A 402 -0.57 5.95 -10.46
CA GLY A 402 -1.99 6.16 -10.26
C GLY A 402 -2.36 7.45 -9.51
N SER A 403 -2.48 8.55 -10.25
CA SER A 403 -3.18 9.78 -9.80
C SER A 403 -4.70 9.65 -9.88
N VAL A 404 -5.19 8.53 -10.39
CA VAL A 404 -6.61 8.18 -10.46
C VAL A 404 -6.75 6.73 -10.03
N ALA A 405 -7.69 6.44 -9.14
CA ALA A 405 -8.08 5.08 -8.79
C ALA A 405 -9.34 4.68 -9.56
N LEU A 406 -9.44 3.41 -9.94
CA LEU A 406 -10.62 2.86 -10.59
C LEU A 406 -10.86 1.42 -10.10
N THR A 407 -12.11 1.08 -9.83
CA THR A 407 -12.54 -0.29 -9.51
C THR A 407 -13.92 -0.62 -10.08
N VAL A 408 -14.20 -1.92 -10.16
CA VAL A 408 -15.53 -2.47 -10.36
C VAL A 408 -15.99 -3.04 -9.02
N ALA A 409 -16.94 -2.38 -8.36
CA ALA A 409 -17.45 -2.83 -7.06
C ALA A 409 -18.29 -4.12 -7.20
N PRO A 410 -18.54 -4.87 -6.11
CA PRO A 410 -19.23 -6.17 -6.13
C PRO A 410 -20.61 -6.15 -6.83
N ALA A 411 -21.34 -5.04 -6.75
CA ALA A 411 -22.63 -4.87 -7.42
C ALA A 411 -22.53 -4.58 -8.94
N GLY A 412 -21.31 -4.59 -9.49
CA GLY A 412 -20.99 -4.20 -10.86
C GLY A 412 -20.89 -2.69 -11.06
N GLU A 413 -20.96 -1.90 -10.00
CA GLU A 413 -20.82 -0.44 -10.06
C GLU A 413 -19.40 -0.07 -10.48
N ARG A 414 -19.29 0.99 -11.29
CA ARG A 414 -18.02 1.42 -11.86
C ARG A 414 -17.58 2.71 -11.18
N LEU A 415 -16.57 2.62 -10.31
CA LEU A 415 -16.18 3.68 -9.37
C LEU A 415 -14.79 4.23 -9.66
N VAL A 416 -14.69 5.54 -9.90
CA VAL A 416 -13.45 6.24 -10.20
C VAL A 416 -13.20 7.30 -9.14
N ALA A 417 -11.97 7.46 -8.69
CA ALA A 417 -11.61 8.46 -7.68
C ALA A 417 -10.34 9.21 -8.05
N SER A 418 -10.29 10.48 -7.70
CA SER A 418 -9.10 11.34 -7.86
C SER A 418 -9.11 12.43 -6.81
N THR A 419 -7.94 12.97 -6.47
CA THR A 419 -7.85 14.16 -5.61
C THR A 419 -8.09 15.43 -6.42
N ALA A 420 -8.89 16.34 -5.86
CA ALA A 420 -9.21 17.65 -6.42
C ALA A 420 -8.79 18.76 -5.46
N TYR A 421 -8.28 19.87 -6.00
CA TYR A 421 -7.77 21.03 -5.25
C TYR A 421 -8.64 22.25 -5.51
N ASP A 422 -8.78 23.11 -4.50
CA ASP A 422 -9.45 24.41 -4.66
C ASP A 422 -8.57 25.40 -5.43
N ASN A 423 -9.05 25.91 -6.57
CA ASN A 423 -8.29 26.85 -7.37
C ASN A 423 -8.09 28.24 -6.73
N ALA A 424 -8.79 28.58 -5.64
CA ALA A 424 -8.65 29.88 -4.97
C ALA A 424 -7.28 30.06 -4.35
N ILE A 425 -6.71 28.96 -3.83
CA ILE A 425 -5.49 28.98 -3.03
C ILE A 425 -4.26 28.70 -3.91
N GLY A 426 -4.44 27.93 -4.99
CA GLY A 426 -3.47 27.72 -6.05
C GLY A 426 -2.20 26.95 -5.66
N GLY A 427 -1.62 26.23 -6.62
CA GLY A 427 -0.33 25.54 -6.46
C GLY A 427 -0.41 24.14 -5.86
N GLY A 428 0.74 23.45 -5.83
CA GLY A 428 0.84 22.06 -5.37
C GLY A 428 0.76 21.88 -3.85
N ASP A 429 1.11 22.92 -3.08
CA ASP A 429 1.09 23.00 -1.60
C ASP A 429 -0.28 23.44 -1.07
N ASN A 430 -1.36 23.19 -1.82
CA ASN A 430 -2.68 23.69 -1.49
C ASN A 430 -3.30 22.86 -0.35
N PRO A 431 -3.65 23.46 0.80
CA PRO A 431 -4.27 22.73 1.90
C PRO A 431 -5.71 22.28 1.61
N SER A 432 -6.45 22.97 0.75
CA SER A 432 -7.86 22.67 0.43
C SER A 432 -7.94 21.57 -0.63
N ASN A 433 -8.23 20.34 -0.19
CA ASN A 433 -8.28 19.17 -1.06
C ASN A 433 -9.51 18.30 -0.76
N ALA A 434 -9.95 17.53 -1.75
CA ALA A 434 -11.03 16.57 -1.63
C ALA A 434 -10.76 15.34 -2.49
N VAL A 435 -11.24 14.18 -2.05
CA VAL A 435 -11.30 12.97 -2.86
C VAL A 435 -12.66 12.90 -3.53
N VAL A 436 -12.70 13.21 -4.82
CA VAL A 436 -13.93 13.13 -5.62
C VAL A 436 -14.12 11.71 -6.14
N VAL A 437 -15.35 11.19 -6.06
CA VAL A 437 -15.68 9.86 -6.53
C VAL A 437 -16.82 9.91 -7.55
N GLY A 438 -16.60 9.34 -8.72
CA GLY A 438 -17.59 9.19 -9.79
C GLY A 438 -18.10 7.76 -9.86
N LYS A 439 -19.43 7.59 -9.88
CA LYS A 439 -20.10 6.32 -10.23
C LYS A 439 -20.64 6.43 -11.65
N HIS A 440 -20.12 5.59 -12.55
CA HIS A 440 -20.48 5.59 -13.96
C HIS A 440 -21.46 4.46 -14.29
N ASP A 441 -22.56 4.79 -14.97
CA ASP A 441 -23.49 3.83 -15.53
C ASP A 441 -23.19 3.64 -17.01
N THR A 442 -22.62 2.48 -17.37
CA THR A 442 -22.27 2.15 -18.75
C THR A 442 -23.47 1.93 -19.67
N GLY A 443 -24.67 1.67 -19.11
CA GLY A 443 -25.90 1.51 -19.87
C GLY A 443 -26.50 2.85 -20.31
N THR A 444 -26.38 3.89 -19.48
CA THR A 444 -26.88 5.24 -19.78
C THR A 444 -25.79 6.22 -20.22
N GLY A 445 -24.52 5.92 -19.95
CA GLY A 445 -23.38 6.82 -20.14
C GLY A 445 -23.32 7.97 -19.13
N THR A 446 -24.12 7.92 -18.06
CA THR A 446 -24.18 8.99 -17.06
C THR A 446 -23.21 8.72 -15.91
N THR A 447 -22.69 9.80 -15.31
CA THR A 447 -21.84 9.73 -14.11
C THR A 447 -22.42 10.59 -13.02
N THR A 448 -22.61 10.00 -11.84
CA THR A 448 -22.95 10.73 -10.61
C THR A 448 -21.71 10.89 -9.75
N TRP A 449 -21.59 12.00 -9.04
CA TRP A 449 -20.40 12.33 -8.24
C TRP A 449 -20.73 12.51 -6.76
N THR A 450 -19.79 12.15 -5.89
CA THR A 450 -19.81 12.41 -4.45
C THR A 450 -18.39 12.62 -3.91
N LEU A 451 -18.24 12.82 -2.59
CA LEU A 451 -16.95 12.99 -1.93
C LEU A 451 -16.67 11.83 -0.98
N ALA A 452 -15.47 11.24 -1.08
CA ALA A 452 -15.02 10.24 -0.11
C ALA A 452 -14.42 10.93 1.14
N GLY A 453 -13.66 12.01 0.95
CA GLY A 453 -13.04 12.81 1.99
C GLY A 453 -12.79 14.24 1.53
N TYR A 454 -12.71 15.19 2.45
CA TYR A 454 -12.42 16.59 2.13
C TYR A 454 -11.85 17.36 3.33
N TYR A 455 -11.06 18.38 3.02
CA TYR A 455 -10.74 19.49 3.92
C TYR A 455 -10.71 20.79 3.11
N ASP A 456 -11.36 21.82 3.62
CA ASP A 456 -11.42 23.16 3.03
C ASP A 456 -10.85 24.18 4.01
N ALA A 457 -9.69 24.73 3.66
CA ALA A 457 -8.97 25.73 4.44
C ALA A 457 -9.67 27.09 4.47
N ASN A 458 -10.58 27.40 3.54
CA ASN A 458 -11.31 28.67 3.57
C ASN A 458 -12.36 28.70 4.67
N THR A 459 -13.04 27.57 4.89
CA THR A 459 -14.06 27.41 5.94
C THR A 459 -13.53 26.70 7.18
N ASP A 460 -12.29 26.21 7.12
CA ASP A 460 -11.65 25.34 8.11
C ASP A 460 -12.55 24.15 8.49
N THR A 461 -13.07 23.48 7.47
CA THR A 461 -14.02 22.37 7.61
C THR A 461 -13.44 21.12 6.96
N GLY A 462 -13.44 20.00 7.67
CA GLY A 462 -13.09 18.70 7.11
C GLY A 462 -14.10 17.62 7.44
N LYS A 463 -14.01 16.51 6.70
CA LYS A 463 -14.93 15.38 6.85
C LYS A 463 -14.70 14.67 8.19
N ALA A 464 -15.78 14.24 8.82
CA ALA A 464 -15.76 13.57 10.12
C ALA A 464 -15.23 12.13 10.02
N ILE A 465 -14.39 11.76 10.99
CA ILE A 465 -13.89 10.40 11.23
C ILE A 465 -14.70 9.76 12.35
N LYS A 466 -15.14 8.52 12.15
CA LYS A 466 -16.13 7.85 13.00
C LYS A 466 -15.58 6.64 13.75
N ASP A 467 -16.22 6.29 14.86
CA ASP A 467 -16.01 5.04 15.63
C ASP A 467 -16.92 3.87 15.18
N GLY A 468 -17.55 4.00 14.01
CA GLY A 468 -18.44 3.01 13.43
C GLY A 468 -19.37 3.61 12.37
N PRO A 469 -20.15 2.78 11.65
CA PRO A 469 -21.16 3.25 10.70
C PRO A 469 -22.19 4.16 11.37
N GLY A 470 -22.31 5.41 10.92
CA GLY A 470 -23.15 6.43 11.56
C GLY A 470 -22.79 6.75 13.03
N GLY A 471 -21.58 6.38 13.47
CA GLY A 471 -21.12 6.49 14.85
C GLY A 471 -20.79 7.92 15.31
N ASN A 472 -20.17 8.00 16.49
CA ASN A 472 -19.67 9.26 17.03
C ASN A 472 -18.48 9.74 16.20
N THR A 473 -18.36 11.07 16.11
CA THR A 473 -17.16 11.68 15.54
C THR A 473 -16.02 11.59 16.55
N ILE A 474 -14.95 10.87 16.18
CA ILE A 474 -13.70 10.76 16.96
C ILE A 474 -12.58 11.64 16.41
N GLY A 475 -12.80 12.29 15.27
CA GLY A 475 -11.88 13.23 14.68
C GLY A 475 -12.44 13.84 13.40
N VAL A 476 -11.66 14.71 12.77
CA VAL A 476 -11.99 15.34 11.49
C VAL A 476 -10.73 15.42 10.63
N MET A 477 -10.90 15.41 9.30
CA MET A 477 -9.82 15.82 8.40
C MET A 477 -9.46 17.29 8.65
N THR A 478 -8.18 17.63 8.51
CA THR A 478 -7.68 18.97 8.84
C THR A 478 -6.58 19.42 7.88
N GLY A 479 -6.08 20.63 8.04
CA GLY A 479 -5.02 21.17 7.18
C GLY A 479 -3.63 20.70 7.58
N MET A 480 -2.78 20.35 6.62
CA MET A 480 -1.40 19.93 6.89
C MET A 480 -0.60 20.96 7.71
N PHE A 481 -0.86 22.25 7.50
CA PHE A 481 -0.25 23.33 8.31
C PHE A 481 -0.53 23.25 9.82
N LYS A 482 -1.62 22.60 10.24
CA LYS A 482 -1.93 22.40 11.66
C LYS A 482 -1.08 21.28 12.26
N VAL A 483 -0.84 20.22 11.48
CA VAL A 483 0.05 19.10 11.85
C VAL A 483 1.50 19.57 11.92
N THR A 484 1.95 20.35 10.94
CA THR A 484 3.35 20.82 10.85
C THR A 484 3.64 22.06 11.69
N GLY A 485 2.60 22.72 12.22
CA GLY A 485 2.71 24.01 12.90
C GLY A 485 3.06 25.17 11.96
N GLY A 486 2.85 25.02 10.65
CA GLY A 486 3.12 26.05 9.66
C GLY A 486 3.29 25.50 8.25
N ALA A 487 4.55 25.30 7.84
CA ALA A 487 4.89 24.81 6.49
C ALA A 487 5.32 23.33 6.52
N PRO A 488 5.02 22.54 5.47
CA PRO A 488 4.20 22.90 4.30
C PRO A 488 2.74 23.19 4.66
N LEU A 489 2.07 23.95 3.80
CA LEU A 489 0.66 24.29 3.99
C LEU A 489 -0.24 23.10 3.65
N GLY A 490 0.10 22.37 2.60
CA GLY A 490 -0.59 21.21 2.04
C GLY A 490 0.31 20.38 1.11
N PRO A 491 -0.26 19.49 0.30
CA PRO A 491 -1.64 19.06 0.38
C PRO A 491 -1.93 18.31 1.69
N SER A 492 -3.19 18.37 2.09
CA SER A 492 -3.71 17.71 3.30
C SER A 492 -4.26 16.31 3.02
N ILE A 493 -4.28 15.88 1.75
CA ILE A 493 -4.80 14.59 1.29
C ILE A 493 -3.90 14.04 0.19
N SER A 494 -3.59 12.74 0.24
CA SER A 494 -2.86 12.02 -0.80
C SER A 494 -3.72 11.72 -2.04
N GLN A 495 -3.22 10.91 -2.97
CA GLN A 495 -4.06 10.31 -4.00
C GLN A 495 -4.88 9.15 -3.41
N PRO A 496 -6.06 8.84 -3.98
CA PRO A 496 -6.90 7.73 -3.53
C PRO A 496 -6.48 6.39 -4.13
N ALA A 497 -6.91 5.30 -3.51
CA ALA A 497 -6.85 3.94 -4.01
C ALA A 497 -8.15 3.19 -3.66
N PHE A 498 -8.56 2.21 -4.46
CA PHE A 498 -9.72 1.36 -4.17
C PHE A 498 -9.29 -0.02 -3.69
N ASP A 499 -10.02 -0.57 -2.73
CA ASP A 499 -10.01 -2.00 -2.45
C ASP A 499 -11.03 -2.76 -3.31
N CYS A 500 -11.19 -4.06 -3.05
CA CYS A 500 -12.08 -4.90 -3.86
C CYS A 500 -13.59 -4.65 -3.58
N ALA A 501 -13.96 -4.01 -2.45
CA ALA A 501 -15.34 -3.67 -2.13
C ALA A 501 -15.77 -2.29 -2.66
N GLY A 502 -14.81 -1.48 -3.11
CA GLY A 502 -15.05 -0.09 -3.51
C GLY A 502 -14.82 0.92 -2.40
N ASN A 503 -14.25 0.52 -1.26
CA ASN A 503 -13.78 1.47 -0.25
C ASN A 503 -12.60 2.27 -0.80
N VAL A 504 -12.49 3.53 -0.38
CA VAL A 504 -11.40 4.41 -0.81
C VAL A 504 -10.38 4.57 0.30
N TYR A 505 -9.12 4.26 0.03
CA TYR A 505 -8.00 4.50 0.94
C TYR A 505 -7.22 5.72 0.50
N PHE A 506 -6.80 6.52 1.48
CA PHE A 506 -5.88 7.63 1.29
C PHE A 506 -5.23 8.02 2.61
N VAL A 507 -4.12 8.76 2.53
CA VAL A 507 -3.47 9.39 3.67
C VAL A 507 -3.98 10.83 3.79
N ALA A 508 -4.27 11.27 5.01
CA ALA A 508 -4.74 12.62 5.27
C ALA A 508 -4.14 13.21 6.53
N ALA A 509 -4.06 14.54 6.58
CA ALA A 509 -3.90 15.28 7.82
C ALA A 509 -5.22 15.22 8.61
N VAL A 510 -5.14 14.90 9.89
CA VAL A 510 -6.31 14.68 10.76
C VAL A 510 -6.15 15.44 12.08
N GLU A 511 -7.28 15.82 12.65
CA GLU A 511 -7.42 16.26 14.03
C GLU A 511 -8.26 15.22 14.77
N LEU A 512 -7.66 14.51 15.71
CA LEU A 512 -8.34 13.48 16.50
C LEU A 512 -8.70 14.00 17.88
N PHE A 513 -9.86 13.58 18.37
CA PHE A 513 -10.44 14.04 19.62
C PHE A 513 -10.15 13.02 20.72
N GLY A 514 -9.08 13.25 21.48
CA GLY A 514 -8.71 12.44 22.63
C GLY A 514 -9.08 13.08 23.97
N ASP A 515 -8.88 12.33 25.06
CA ASP A 515 -9.09 12.80 26.44
C ASP A 515 -8.25 14.05 26.80
N LEU A 516 -7.15 14.26 26.07
CA LEU A 516 -6.22 15.38 26.26
C LEU A 516 -6.49 16.57 25.34
N GLY A 517 -7.53 16.49 24.49
CA GLY A 517 -7.89 17.52 23.51
C GLY A 517 -7.60 17.09 22.06
N SER A 518 -7.48 18.08 21.19
CA SER A 518 -7.14 17.88 19.77
C SER A 518 -5.71 17.38 19.60
N ASP A 519 -5.56 16.26 18.91
CA ASP A 519 -4.28 15.72 18.45
C ASP A 519 -4.17 15.88 16.93
N PHE A 520 -3.07 16.45 16.44
CA PHE A 520 -2.91 16.77 15.01
C PHE A 520 -1.86 15.86 14.39
N ASP A 521 -2.31 14.97 13.52
CA ASP A 521 -1.49 13.89 12.98
C ASP A 521 -1.70 13.70 11.47
N VAL A 522 -0.89 12.79 10.92
CA VAL A 522 -1.13 12.18 9.61
C VAL A 522 -1.63 10.76 9.84
N ALA A 523 -2.69 10.37 9.13
CA ALA A 523 -3.32 9.07 9.25
C ALA A 523 -3.65 8.44 7.90
N LEU A 524 -3.60 7.12 7.86
CA LEU A 524 -4.26 6.31 6.84
C LEU A 524 -5.74 6.17 7.21
N VAL A 525 -6.61 6.59 6.30
CA VAL A 525 -8.07 6.54 6.46
C VAL A 525 -8.70 5.71 5.35
N ARG A 526 -9.78 5.01 5.72
CA ARG A 526 -10.64 4.27 4.81
C ARG A 526 -11.99 4.98 4.75
N ALA A 527 -12.37 5.45 3.57
CA ALA A 527 -13.73 5.88 3.29
C ALA A 527 -14.56 4.65 2.91
N VAL A 528 -15.43 4.21 3.82
CA VAL A 528 -16.22 2.99 3.68
C VAL A 528 -17.38 3.23 2.73
N TYR A 529 -17.50 2.39 1.70
CA TYR A 529 -18.46 2.57 0.63
C TYR A 529 -19.86 2.07 1.00
N ASN A 530 -20.87 2.91 0.85
CA ASN A 530 -22.27 2.49 0.94
C ASN A 530 -22.94 2.54 -0.45
N PRO A 531 -23.16 1.38 -1.09
CA PRO A 531 -23.68 1.32 -2.45
C PRO A 531 -25.12 1.84 -2.56
N ALA A 532 -25.93 1.70 -1.50
CA ALA A 532 -27.34 2.08 -1.53
C ALA A 532 -27.55 3.60 -1.61
N ALA A 533 -26.73 4.37 -0.89
CA ALA A 533 -26.79 5.83 -0.89
C ALA A 533 -25.78 6.48 -1.85
N PHE A 534 -24.79 5.71 -2.33
CA PHE A 534 -23.62 6.23 -3.04
C PHE A 534 -22.95 7.34 -2.21
N ASP A 535 -22.63 7.01 -0.96
CA ASP A 535 -21.93 7.88 -0.02
C ASP A 535 -20.79 7.13 0.68
N TYR A 536 -20.02 7.87 1.47
CA TYR A 536 -18.86 7.37 2.18
C TYR A 536 -18.78 7.97 3.59
N GLU A 537 -18.37 7.17 4.56
CA GLU A 537 -18.01 7.61 5.91
C GLU A 537 -16.56 7.20 6.22
N LEU A 538 -15.87 7.97 7.06
CA LEU A 538 -14.45 7.73 7.32
C LEU A 538 -14.22 6.86 8.56
N GLU A 539 -13.36 5.87 8.38
CA GLU A 539 -12.76 5.04 9.41
C GLU A 539 -11.26 5.33 9.51
N LEU A 540 -10.76 5.43 10.74
CA LEU A 540 -9.35 5.54 11.03
C LEU A 540 -8.72 4.14 11.03
N ILE A 541 -7.74 3.94 10.15
CA ILE A 541 -7.03 2.65 10.03
C ILE A 541 -5.76 2.68 10.87
N ALA A 542 -4.86 3.62 10.59
CA ALA A 542 -3.59 3.76 11.31
C ALA A 542 -3.14 5.21 11.30
N GLN A 543 -2.35 5.62 12.28
CA GLN A 543 -1.88 6.99 12.44
C GLN A 543 -0.44 7.06 12.94
N SER A 544 0.16 8.24 12.79
CA SER A 544 1.33 8.60 13.59
C SER A 544 0.97 8.51 15.08
N GLY A 545 1.85 7.90 15.87
CA GLY A 545 1.66 7.64 17.30
C GLY A 545 1.21 6.22 17.64
N ASP A 546 0.67 5.46 16.68
CA ASP A 546 0.26 4.07 16.93
C ASP A 546 1.45 3.19 17.30
N VAL A 547 1.28 2.35 18.31
CA VAL A 547 2.30 1.43 18.82
C VAL A 547 1.85 0.00 18.60
N HIS A 548 2.72 -0.79 17.99
CA HIS A 548 2.50 -2.21 17.75
C HIS A 548 3.65 -3.02 18.35
N MET A 549 3.38 -4.27 18.72
CA MET A 549 4.44 -5.18 19.11
C MET A 549 5.11 -5.73 17.87
N GLY A 550 6.42 -5.56 17.72
CA GLY A 550 7.18 -6.38 16.79
C GLY A 550 7.11 -7.83 17.23
N ASN A 551 6.29 -8.65 16.57
CA ASN A 551 6.11 -10.06 16.93
C ASN A 551 7.43 -10.84 16.90
N ASN A 552 8.38 -10.41 16.07
CA ASN A 552 9.58 -11.12 15.69
C ASN A 552 10.82 -10.70 16.44
N SER A 553 10.98 -9.40 16.60
CA SER A 553 11.95 -8.86 17.54
C SER A 553 11.48 -9.01 18.98
N ALA A 554 10.19 -9.25 19.23
CA ALA A 554 9.55 -9.03 20.54
C ALA A 554 9.79 -7.61 21.08
N THR A 555 9.96 -6.64 20.19
CA THR A 555 10.26 -5.23 20.49
C THR A 555 9.13 -4.35 19.98
N PRO A 556 8.47 -3.55 20.82
CA PRO A 556 7.47 -2.60 20.37
C PRO A 556 8.03 -1.59 19.37
N TYR A 557 7.23 -1.19 18.39
CA TYR A 557 7.54 -0.06 17.52
C TYR A 557 6.38 0.92 17.44
N ALA A 558 6.71 2.20 17.33
CA ALA A 558 5.75 3.26 17.05
C ALA A 558 5.84 3.70 15.59
N ILE A 559 4.69 3.96 14.95
CA ILE A 559 4.62 4.72 13.70
C ILE A 559 4.90 6.17 14.07
N THR A 560 6.07 6.71 13.74
CA THR A 560 6.45 8.07 14.14
C THR A 560 6.28 9.10 13.02
N PHE A 561 6.04 8.65 11.80
CA PHE A 561 5.76 9.54 10.67
C PHE A 561 5.11 8.78 9.51
N ILE A 562 4.15 9.41 8.84
CA ILE A 562 3.59 8.96 7.57
C ILE A 562 3.82 10.08 6.55
N ASP A 563 4.41 9.75 5.40
CA ASP A 563 4.68 10.73 4.34
C ASP A 563 3.38 11.17 3.65
N LEU A 564 3.11 12.47 3.62
CA LEU A 564 1.95 13.06 2.94
C LEU A 564 2.35 14.16 1.97
N ALA A 565 2.98 15.22 2.49
CA ALA A 565 3.39 16.40 1.75
C ALA A 565 4.90 16.66 1.87
N ASP A 566 5.46 17.32 0.86
CA ASP A 566 6.82 17.86 0.89
C ASP A 566 6.79 19.40 0.87
N SER A 567 7.91 20.05 0.53
CA SER A 567 8.03 21.51 0.60
C SER A 567 7.11 22.30 -0.34
N ASN A 568 6.53 21.68 -1.37
CA ASN A 568 5.78 22.41 -2.39
C ASN A 568 4.67 21.60 -3.10
N SER A 569 4.46 20.33 -2.70
CA SER A 569 3.52 19.41 -3.33
C SER A 569 3.26 18.19 -2.45
N ILE A 570 2.50 17.23 -2.98
CA ILE A 570 2.44 15.89 -2.39
C ILE A 570 3.84 15.27 -2.36
N SER A 571 4.20 14.61 -1.26
CA SER A 571 5.47 13.86 -1.18
C SER A 571 5.46 12.76 -2.23
N SER A 572 6.58 12.50 -2.91
CA SER A 572 6.64 11.34 -3.81
C SER A 572 6.47 10.03 -3.05
N GLY A 573 6.90 10.01 -1.78
CA GLY A 573 6.75 8.86 -0.88
C GLY A 573 5.36 8.75 -0.25
N SER A 574 4.41 9.61 -0.64
CA SER A 574 3.01 9.57 -0.22
C SER A 574 2.26 8.40 -0.86
N PHE A 575 0.95 8.37 -0.65
CA PHE A 575 0.05 7.31 -1.05
C PHE A 575 -0.61 7.59 -2.43
N PHE A 576 -0.73 6.53 -3.24
CA PHE A 576 -1.18 6.48 -4.64
C PHE A 576 -2.09 5.27 -4.90
N ALA A 577 -2.76 5.24 -6.06
CA ALA A 577 -3.69 4.17 -6.38
C ALA A 577 -3.02 2.77 -6.44
N SER A 578 -1.72 2.70 -6.72
CA SER A 578 -0.93 1.46 -6.68
C SER A 578 -0.53 0.99 -5.28
N ASN A 579 -0.98 1.67 -4.22
CA ASN A 579 -0.72 1.26 -2.84
C ASN A 579 -1.80 0.35 -2.23
N VAL A 580 -2.85 0.04 -2.99
CA VAL A 580 -3.88 -0.93 -2.59
C VAL A 580 -4.04 -1.99 -3.68
N MET A 581 -4.12 -3.24 -3.23
CA MET A 581 -4.44 -4.38 -4.09
C MET A 581 -5.93 -4.37 -4.44
N SER A 582 -6.26 -4.60 -5.71
CA SER A 582 -7.66 -4.60 -6.16
C SER A 582 -8.38 -5.93 -5.93
N ASP A 583 -7.64 -7.02 -5.67
CA ASP A 583 -8.20 -8.30 -5.24
C ASP A 583 -8.58 -8.28 -3.75
N CYS A 584 -9.41 -9.23 -3.33
CA CYS A 584 -9.77 -9.41 -1.93
C CYS A 584 -8.77 -10.32 -1.20
N TRP A 585 -8.73 -10.23 0.13
CA TRP A 585 -7.81 -11.01 0.97
C TRP A 585 -8.24 -12.47 1.16
N ALA A 586 -7.27 -13.31 1.53
CA ALA A 586 -7.49 -14.71 1.92
C ALA A 586 -8.23 -15.56 0.87
N GLY A 587 -8.00 -15.29 -0.42
CA GLY A 587 -8.65 -15.99 -1.53
C GLY A 587 -10.14 -15.70 -1.66
N ALA A 588 -10.67 -14.73 -0.90
CA ALA A 588 -12.05 -14.29 -1.03
C ALA A 588 -12.27 -13.67 -2.42
N THR A 589 -13.50 -13.78 -2.89
CA THR A 589 -13.98 -13.02 -4.04
C THR A 589 -14.90 -11.91 -3.55
N GLN A 590 -15.20 -10.93 -4.42
CA GLN A 590 -16.19 -9.90 -4.15
C GLN A 590 -17.57 -10.46 -3.74
N ALA A 591 -17.90 -11.67 -4.20
CA ALA A 591 -19.17 -12.33 -3.85
C ALA A 591 -19.17 -12.94 -2.44
N ASP A 592 -17.99 -13.14 -1.84
CA ASP A 592 -17.83 -13.74 -0.50
C ASP A 592 -17.86 -12.70 0.62
N LEU A 593 -17.82 -11.41 0.29
CA LEU A 593 -17.77 -10.30 1.24
C LEU A 593 -19.14 -10.06 1.89
N ASP A 594 -19.15 -9.83 3.21
CA ASP A 594 -20.32 -9.33 3.94
C ASP A 594 -20.39 -7.79 3.88
N GLY A 595 -20.44 -7.27 2.65
CA GLY A 595 -20.45 -5.84 2.39
C GLY A 595 -19.09 -5.16 2.57
N SER A 596 -19.12 -3.83 2.57
CA SER A 596 -17.91 -3.00 2.48
C SER A 596 -17.08 -2.93 3.77
N THR A 597 -17.65 -3.34 4.90
CA THR A 597 -16.96 -3.37 6.20
C THR A 597 -16.21 -4.68 6.44
N ASP A 598 -16.39 -5.70 5.58
CA ASP A 598 -15.71 -6.98 5.70
C ASP A 598 -14.17 -6.78 5.69
N PRO A 599 -13.42 -7.26 6.70
CA PRO A 599 -11.97 -7.23 6.69
C PRO A 599 -11.33 -7.77 5.42
N ARG A 600 -11.94 -8.80 4.80
CA ARG A 600 -11.42 -9.42 3.59
C ARG A 600 -11.53 -8.52 2.35
N ALA A 601 -12.29 -7.44 2.41
CA ALA A 601 -12.29 -6.43 1.36
C ALA A 601 -10.89 -5.85 1.13
N VAL A 602 -10.06 -5.85 2.18
CA VAL A 602 -8.71 -5.28 2.20
C VAL A 602 -7.69 -6.31 1.71
N GLY A 603 -7.57 -6.49 0.39
CA GLY A 603 -6.57 -7.39 -0.21
C GLY A 603 -5.12 -7.07 0.15
N GLY A 604 -4.83 -5.82 0.48
CA GLY A 604 -3.52 -5.41 0.97
C GLY A 604 -3.30 -3.93 0.70
N VAL A 605 -2.80 -3.24 1.71
CA VAL A 605 -2.44 -1.83 1.66
C VAL A 605 -0.98 -1.71 2.06
N VAL A 606 -0.18 -1.03 1.24
CA VAL A 606 1.21 -0.71 1.62
C VAL A 606 1.34 0.77 1.96
N LEU A 607 2.08 1.06 3.01
CA LEU A 607 2.25 2.41 3.54
C LEU A 607 3.72 2.67 3.83
N ASN A 608 4.29 3.70 3.21
CA ASN A 608 5.58 4.24 3.63
C ASN A 608 5.44 4.95 4.98
N ALA A 609 6.11 4.41 5.99
CA ALA A 609 6.16 4.98 7.31
C ALA A 609 7.60 5.09 7.82
N ARG A 610 7.80 6.01 8.75
CA ARG A 610 8.90 5.93 9.69
C ARG A 610 8.40 5.18 10.93
N ILE A 611 9.14 4.15 11.32
CA ILE A 611 8.91 3.44 12.58
C ILE A 611 10.12 3.58 13.49
N THR A 612 9.88 3.62 14.81
CA THR A 612 10.92 3.61 15.83
C THR A 612 10.70 2.40 16.73
N TYR A 613 11.70 1.54 16.89
CA TYR A 613 11.65 0.39 17.81
C TYR A 613 12.16 0.80 19.20
N ASP A 614 11.38 0.55 20.26
CA ASP A 614 11.77 0.80 21.66
C ASP A 614 12.82 -0.23 22.13
N THR A 615 14.07 -0.02 21.74
CA THR A 615 15.14 -1.01 21.93
C THR A 615 15.72 -1.04 23.33
N ASP A 616 15.52 0.03 24.11
CA ASP A 616 15.95 0.08 25.51
C ASP A 616 14.83 -0.27 26.52
N GLY A 617 13.58 -0.38 26.03
CA GLY A 617 12.41 -0.86 26.77
C GLY A 617 11.87 0.15 27.77
N ASP A 618 12.10 1.44 27.56
CA ASP A 618 11.69 2.50 28.49
C ASP A 618 10.28 3.07 28.18
N GLY A 619 9.68 2.64 27.07
CA GLY A 619 8.35 3.04 26.60
C GLY A 619 8.31 4.42 25.94
N MET A 620 9.47 5.03 25.67
CA MET A 620 9.64 6.16 24.78
C MET A 620 10.17 5.66 23.44
N PHE A 621 9.90 6.42 22.38
CA PHE A 621 10.28 6.07 21.00
C PHE A 621 11.16 7.18 20.44
N ASP A 622 12.38 7.31 20.96
CA ASP A 622 13.26 8.44 20.70
C ASP A 622 14.45 8.11 19.80
N ASN A 623 14.78 9.00 18.87
CA ASN A 623 15.82 8.72 17.87
C ASN A 623 17.25 8.66 18.44
N ALA A 624 17.46 8.89 19.75
CA ALA A 624 18.78 8.93 20.35
C ALA A 624 19.19 7.56 20.91
N LEU A 625 18.24 6.82 21.47
CA LEU A 625 18.45 5.50 22.05
C LEU A 625 17.77 4.39 21.26
N ASP A 626 16.79 4.74 20.42
CA ASP A 626 16.02 3.77 19.63
C ASP A 626 16.39 3.74 18.16
N GLU A 627 16.01 2.63 17.53
CA GLU A 627 16.26 2.40 16.11
C GLU A 627 15.11 2.91 15.25
N ASN A 628 15.40 3.94 14.44
CA ASN A 628 14.42 4.61 13.59
C ASN A 628 14.60 4.22 12.12
N TYR A 629 13.64 3.53 11.53
CA TYR A 629 13.71 3.06 10.14
C TYR A 629 12.60 3.67 9.28
N ARG A 630 12.92 3.94 8.01
CA ARG A 630 11.93 4.01 6.95
C ARG A 630 11.56 2.61 6.51
N SER A 631 10.28 2.26 6.60
CA SER A 631 9.78 0.92 6.32
C SER A 631 8.50 0.98 5.49
N LEU A 632 8.30 -0.04 4.68
CA LEU A 632 7.03 -0.33 4.06
C LEU A 632 6.22 -1.19 5.03
N LEU A 633 5.15 -0.61 5.56
CA LEU A 633 4.16 -1.33 6.35
C LEU A 633 3.16 -1.98 5.39
N LEU A 634 2.89 -3.25 5.58
CA LEU A 634 1.78 -3.96 4.94
C LEU A 634 0.63 -4.02 5.94
N ILE A 635 -0.55 -3.58 5.52
CA ILE A 635 -1.81 -3.72 6.24
C ILE A 635 -2.72 -4.62 5.42
N THR A 636 -3.29 -5.64 6.06
CA THR A 636 -4.15 -6.63 5.39
C THR A 636 -5.43 -6.84 6.19
N GLY A 637 -6.46 -7.35 5.52
CA GLY A 637 -7.60 -7.94 6.20
C GLY A 637 -7.16 -9.10 7.08
N THR A 638 -7.96 -9.43 8.10
CA THR A 638 -7.94 -10.81 8.58
C THR A 638 -8.78 -11.64 7.62
N GLY A 639 -8.35 -12.85 7.31
CA GLY A 639 -9.22 -13.84 6.67
C GLY A 639 -10.53 -13.96 7.45
N ALA A 640 -11.56 -14.52 6.81
CA ALA A 640 -12.70 -15.00 7.57
C ALA A 640 -12.08 -15.91 8.63
N ALA A 641 -12.31 -15.62 9.92
CA ALA A 641 -11.82 -16.47 11.00
C ALA A 641 -12.09 -17.89 10.54
N ASP A 642 -11.01 -18.66 10.30
CA ASP A 642 -11.14 -19.99 9.75
C ASP A 642 -12.24 -20.64 10.59
N PRO A 643 -13.35 -21.12 10.01
CA PRO A 643 -14.39 -21.74 10.83
C PRO A 643 -13.83 -22.88 11.68
N CYS A 644 -12.63 -23.38 11.34
CA CYS A 644 -11.84 -24.32 12.10
C CYS A 644 -10.90 -23.69 13.15
N SER A 645 -10.58 -22.40 13.12
CA SER A 645 -9.79 -21.71 14.16
C SER A 645 -10.50 -21.76 15.51
N TYR A 646 -11.80 -21.46 15.56
CA TYR A 646 -12.58 -21.61 16.80
C TYR A 646 -12.80 -23.10 17.15
N ALA A 647 -12.76 -23.99 16.15
CA ALA A 647 -12.83 -25.43 16.37
C ALA A 647 -11.54 -26.04 16.94
N ASP A 648 -10.37 -25.44 16.67
CA ASP A 648 -9.07 -25.74 17.31
C ASP A 648 -9.01 -25.02 18.66
N TYR A 649 -9.97 -25.34 19.54
CA TYR A 649 -10.23 -24.59 20.75
C TYR A 649 -9.04 -24.53 21.73
N ASN A 650 -8.10 -25.47 21.67
CA ASN A 650 -6.88 -25.40 22.48
C ASN A 650 -5.66 -24.83 21.73
N ASN A 651 -5.87 -24.38 20.49
CA ASN A 651 -4.89 -23.74 19.61
C ASN A 651 -3.63 -24.59 19.41
N ASN A 652 -3.77 -25.91 19.21
CA ASN A 652 -2.63 -26.80 18.99
C ASN A 652 -2.28 -26.98 17.49
N GLY A 653 -3.04 -26.35 16.60
CA GLY A 653 -2.93 -26.46 15.14
C GLY A 653 -3.67 -27.67 14.55
N THR A 654 -4.43 -28.42 15.33
CA THR A 654 -5.19 -29.59 14.84
C THR A 654 -6.55 -29.70 15.53
N VAL A 655 -7.63 -29.59 14.75
CA VAL A 655 -8.98 -29.84 15.24
C VAL A 655 -9.19 -31.32 15.52
N ASN A 656 -9.19 -31.70 16.79
CA ASN A 656 -9.34 -33.07 17.23
C ASN A 656 -10.19 -33.17 18.52
N THR A 657 -10.27 -34.36 19.12
CA THR A 657 -11.12 -34.56 20.32
C THR A 657 -10.63 -33.76 21.54
N GLN A 658 -9.37 -33.34 21.58
CA GLN A 658 -8.84 -32.50 22.65
C GLN A 658 -9.44 -31.10 22.64
N ASP A 659 -9.71 -30.53 21.46
CA ASP A 659 -10.39 -29.25 21.30
C ASP A 659 -11.82 -29.34 21.79
N PHE A 660 -12.50 -30.42 21.42
CA PHE A 660 -13.85 -30.69 21.90
C PHE A 660 -13.91 -30.79 23.42
N LEU A 661 -12.92 -31.44 24.05
CA LEU A 661 -12.82 -31.54 25.50
C LEU A 661 -12.47 -30.19 26.15
N ALA A 662 -11.61 -29.40 25.52
CA ALA A 662 -11.25 -28.06 25.99
C ALA A 662 -12.46 -27.12 25.98
N PHE A 663 -13.20 -27.07 24.87
CA PHE A 663 -14.46 -26.33 24.75
C PHE A 663 -15.48 -26.80 25.80
N LEU A 664 -15.67 -28.11 25.94
CA LEU A 664 -16.65 -28.65 26.89
C LEU A 664 -16.32 -28.29 28.36
N ASN A 665 -15.03 -28.15 28.71
CA ASN A 665 -14.62 -27.71 30.04
C ASN A 665 -14.99 -26.25 30.28
N ASP A 666 -14.69 -25.38 29.32
CA ASP A 666 -15.01 -23.95 29.40
C ASP A 666 -16.53 -23.69 29.38
N TRP A 667 -17.25 -24.39 28.51
CA TRP A 667 -18.70 -24.34 28.44
C TRP A 667 -19.37 -24.73 29.76
N ASN A 668 -18.91 -25.83 30.39
CA ASN A 668 -19.43 -26.25 31.71
C ASN A 668 -19.05 -25.27 32.85
N ALA A 669 -17.93 -24.55 32.70
CA ALA A 669 -17.52 -23.51 33.64
C ALA A 669 -18.28 -22.18 33.44
N GLY A 670 -19.01 -22.03 32.33
CA GLY A 670 -19.63 -20.77 31.93
C GLY A 670 -18.59 -19.72 31.55
N ASN A 671 -17.42 -20.14 31.06
CA ASN A 671 -16.36 -19.24 30.60
C ASN A 671 -16.78 -18.60 29.29
N THR A 672 -16.63 -17.27 29.19
CA THR A 672 -17.01 -16.48 28.01
C THR A 672 -16.31 -16.90 26.73
N ASN A 673 -15.17 -17.59 26.82
CA ASN A 673 -14.48 -18.15 25.66
C ASN A 673 -15.32 -19.21 24.93
N ALA A 674 -16.27 -19.85 25.63
CA ALA A 674 -17.19 -20.82 25.06
C ALA A 674 -18.47 -20.19 24.48
N ASP A 675 -18.55 -18.86 24.35
CA ASP A 675 -19.63 -18.10 23.70
C ASP A 675 -19.41 -18.08 22.17
N CYS A 676 -19.64 -19.22 21.52
CA CYS A 676 -19.35 -19.44 20.10
C CYS A 676 -20.21 -18.59 19.17
N ASN A 677 -21.44 -18.24 19.57
CA ASN A 677 -22.34 -17.43 18.75
C ASN A 677 -22.28 -15.93 19.09
N GLU A 678 -21.43 -15.56 20.05
CA GLU A 678 -21.18 -14.19 20.51
C GLU A 678 -22.44 -13.45 20.98
N ASP A 679 -23.41 -14.17 21.56
CA ASP A 679 -24.66 -13.57 22.05
C ASP A 679 -24.56 -13.01 23.48
N GLY A 680 -23.40 -13.17 24.11
CA GLY A 680 -23.08 -12.72 25.46
C GLY A 680 -23.50 -13.70 26.55
N ALA A 681 -24.04 -14.88 26.20
CA ALA A 681 -24.49 -15.89 27.15
C ALA A 681 -24.06 -17.31 26.75
N VAL A 682 -23.11 -17.87 27.50
CA VAL A 682 -22.68 -19.28 27.33
C VAL A 682 -23.83 -20.25 27.67
N ASN A 683 -24.43 -20.83 26.64
CA ASN A 683 -25.61 -21.67 26.70
C ASN A 683 -25.59 -22.80 25.66
N THR A 684 -26.68 -23.55 25.50
CA THR A 684 -26.72 -24.70 24.58
C THR A 684 -26.54 -24.32 23.11
N LEU A 685 -26.86 -23.08 22.73
CA LEU A 685 -26.65 -22.58 21.37
C LEU A 685 -25.16 -22.54 21.02
N ASP A 686 -24.29 -22.18 21.96
CA ASP A 686 -22.85 -22.20 21.77
C ASP A 686 -22.29 -23.59 21.56
N PHE A 687 -22.79 -24.55 22.35
CA PHE A 687 -22.41 -25.94 22.17
C PHE A 687 -22.77 -26.45 20.76
N VAL A 688 -23.94 -26.06 20.23
CA VAL A 688 -24.36 -26.43 18.88
C VAL A 688 -23.51 -25.72 17.82
N CYS A 689 -23.21 -24.43 18.03
CA CYS A 689 -22.32 -23.64 17.18
C CYS A 689 -20.93 -24.31 17.08
N PHE A 690 -20.29 -24.57 18.23
CA PHE A 690 -18.97 -25.19 18.29
C PHE A 690 -18.98 -26.62 17.73
N LEU A 691 -19.96 -27.45 18.09
CA LEU A 691 -20.04 -28.83 17.57
C LEU A 691 -20.20 -28.84 16.05
N SER A 692 -20.93 -27.87 15.48
CA SER A 692 -21.06 -27.72 14.03
C SER A 692 -19.72 -27.38 13.39
N GLN A 693 -19.00 -26.40 13.93
CA GLN A 693 -17.67 -26.01 13.44
C GLN A 693 -16.67 -27.17 13.57
N TRP A 694 -16.55 -27.76 14.76
CA TRP A 694 -15.68 -28.91 15.03
C TRP A 694 -15.98 -30.13 14.15
N ALA A 695 -17.25 -30.44 13.88
CA ALA A 695 -17.61 -31.55 13.01
C ALA A 695 -17.25 -31.30 11.55
N ASN A 696 -17.25 -30.04 11.10
CA ASN A 696 -16.87 -29.66 9.74
C ASN A 696 -15.35 -29.65 9.53
N CYS A 697 -14.58 -29.60 10.60
CA CYS A 697 -13.15 -29.31 10.58
C CYS A 697 -12.23 -30.48 10.98
N ARG A 698 -12.80 -31.65 11.34
CA ARG A 698 -12.06 -32.81 11.88
C ARG A 698 -11.93 -33.99 10.92
#